data_AF-A0A543BCL2-F1
#
_entry.id   AF-A0A543BCL2-F1
#
_cell.length_a   1.000
_cell.length_b   1.000
_cell.length_c   1.000
_cell.angle_alpha   90.00
_cell.angle_beta   90.00
_cell.angle_gamma   90.00
#
_symmetry.space_group_name_H-M   'P 1'
#
loop_
_entity.id
_entity.type
_entity.pdbx_description
1 polymer ?
#
loop_
_entity_poly.entity_id
_entity_poly.type
_entity_poly.pdbx_seq_one_letter_code
_entity_poly.pdbx_strand_id
1 'polypeptide(L)'
;MRIDTQAQRVIWSASDLKAAAECEFAWCRAIDAKLGRVPAVEEPEDATLARAALLGDVHERNVLARYIADLGDEQVHQVDKVSSVDAEALAAAVAETIDALHSDALVLFQAAFATEEFVGFADFLRRDEQRRWRVQDSKLARKARVTALMQLAAYVDQLDRLGIPRSDEVDLILGDGTLSTHAVDDLLPLFQVRRARLRALIADRRIEQGAAGAPLAWGDGRGDLDVVACGRCATCEEQVVAHRDLLMVARMRPVQRARLRAGGIETIDALAAAIDPPEGMNVDTFENLRAQARVQLRADAEGVPAYDVHYAAAIHTLPVPSRGDIFFDFEGDPLYTEPAPDGAAHWGIDYLFGWVDNDDQYSALWAHTFAEERRAFETFLDFVNARRAAHPGMHIYHYAPYETSHLVAMAARHGVRESEIDRLLREGVFVDLYPLVLRTVRVGSRSYSIKKLEPLYMGDDVRTSDVQKGDDSIVQYVAARDFAAAGEQSEADAVLADLADYNRYDCVSTRALRNWLIEIARREGVNPAPPDAADEIIYEPSPRSVALLADAERAAAAGEDGQVHRIAAAAIDYFPREAKSFWVSHFQRLREPVTMWDGTRDVVRVDRATSTVRREWSVAEGRRVMSREIEIRGEVSPGTTLGSGAQPFALYPVPAPFDIEVPSRAVHVPHTVTVTEVLDDGYLITESAIQGQTWDELPLALTPASPPRVVSLQGAIDEWADAVHAAAPAFPEDAATDILRRLPPRTLSGEYLPAAGEDAIDAIVRGVLDLDRSYLAVQGPPGTGKTFTGSQVIARLVNEHGFKVGVVAQSHAIIETLLDRVVAHGVSPAQVGKAPKNPDADPSYTVIPKNGMASFLEEHRNEGVVVGGTAWDFSNTSRVDRGGLDLLVIDEAGQFSLASTIAVAAGARRLLLLGDPQQLPQVSQGAHPEPVDTSALGWVMDGDAVIRPEYGYFLAKSWRMHPFVAAPVSRLAYAGKLASAPGTERRSVDGVDPGLHIVPVRHRGNATQSAEEAAEVVALVRDLVGRTFTDNDEPATTRPLGAADIIVVAPYNAQRQLVHDALVAAGFPDVAVGTVDNFQGKEAVVSITSLAASSGRDAPRGPEFLLLQNRLNVAISRAQCVAYLIHSPALLDDLPFTPEGVARLSAFARLVGAAD
;
A
#
# COMPACT_ATOMS: atom_id res chain seq x y z
N MET A 1 -9.05 -2.97 32.12
CA MET A 1 -8.06 -2.40 33.09
C MET A 1 -8.60 -2.30 34.51
N ARG A 2 -7.84 -2.76 35.51
CA ARG A 2 -8.08 -2.60 36.97
C ARG A 2 -6.89 -1.89 37.62
N ILE A 3 -7.13 -1.04 38.63
CA ILE A 3 -6.06 -0.47 39.48
C ILE A 3 -6.12 -1.16 40.83
N ASP A 4 -5.02 -1.83 41.20
CA ASP A 4 -4.80 -2.34 42.54
C ASP A 4 -4.14 -1.25 43.37
N THR A 5 -4.95 -0.54 44.17
CA THR A 5 -4.50 0.60 44.97
C THR A 5 -3.68 0.17 46.20
N GLN A 6 -3.71 -1.10 46.60
CA GLN A 6 -2.85 -1.59 47.69
C GLN A 6 -1.45 -1.90 47.15
N ALA A 7 -1.37 -2.58 46.01
CA ALA A 7 -0.11 -2.91 45.35
C ALA A 7 0.43 -1.80 44.42
N GLN A 8 -0.30 -0.68 44.28
CA GLN A 8 0.08 0.48 43.46
C GLN A 8 0.41 0.12 42.00
N ARG A 9 -0.43 -0.74 41.40
CA ARG A 9 -0.21 -1.28 40.05
C ARG A 9 -1.48 -1.30 39.21
N VAL A 10 -1.29 -1.22 37.89
CA VAL A 10 -2.35 -1.39 36.89
C VAL A 10 -2.29 -2.82 36.36
N ILE A 11 -3.43 -3.50 36.40
CA ILE A 11 -3.64 -4.80 35.76
C ILE A 11 -4.43 -4.56 34.48
N TRP A 12 -3.81 -4.87 33.34
CA TRP A 12 -4.34 -4.64 32.00
C TRP A 12 -4.67 -5.96 31.31
N SER A 13 -5.54 -5.93 30.31
CA SER A 13 -5.88 -7.05 29.43
C SER A 13 -5.47 -6.75 27.98
N ALA A 14 -5.59 -7.75 27.09
CA ALA A 14 -5.33 -7.54 25.67
C ALA A 14 -6.17 -6.40 25.07
N SER A 15 -7.42 -6.22 25.52
CA SER A 15 -8.30 -5.11 25.11
C SER A 15 -7.78 -3.74 25.54
N ASP A 16 -7.06 -3.65 26.66
CA ASP A 16 -6.46 -2.38 27.11
C ASP A 16 -5.26 -1.98 26.23
N LEU A 17 -4.53 -2.95 25.67
CA LEU A 17 -3.46 -2.69 24.70
C LEU A 17 -4.03 -2.09 23.41
N LYS A 18 -5.20 -2.58 22.96
CA LYS A 18 -5.97 -1.96 21.87
C LYS A 18 -6.37 -0.52 22.22
N ALA A 19 -7.00 -0.30 23.37
CA ALA A 19 -7.46 1.03 23.76
C ALA A 19 -6.31 2.05 23.83
N ALA A 20 -5.17 1.65 24.40
CA ALA A 20 -3.97 2.48 24.45
C ALA A 20 -3.39 2.78 23.06
N ALA A 21 -3.45 1.81 22.13
CA ALA A 21 -2.99 2.00 20.76
C ALA A 21 -3.84 3.00 19.96
N GLU A 22 -5.15 3.00 20.17
CA GLU A 22 -6.08 3.91 19.50
C GLU A 22 -5.93 5.35 20.02
N CYS A 23 -5.79 5.52 21.33
CA CYS A 23 -5.57 6.83 21.95
C CYS A 23 -4.90 6.70 23.32
N GLU A 24 -3.58 6.89 23.36
CA GLU A 24 -2.79 6.85 24.61
C GLU A 24 -3.25 7.92 25.61
N PHE A 25 -3.60 9.12 25.11
CA PHE A 25 -4.14 10.20 25.93
C PHE A 25 -5.42 9.79 26.65
N ALA A 26 -6.40 9.24 25.92
CA ALA A 26 -7.67 8.81 26.52
C ALA A 26 -7.46 7.67 27.52
N TRP A 27 -6.59 6.72 27.20
CA TRP A 27 -6.28 5.61 28.10
C TRP A 27 -5.60 6.08 29.40
N CYS A 28 -4.61 6.99 29.30
CA CYS A 28 -3.98 7.62 30.47
C CYS A 28 -4.97 8.43 31.31
N ARG A 29 -5.90 9.14 30.65
CA ARG A 29 -6.99 9.88 31.32
C ARG A 29 -7.96 8.94 32.03
N ALA A 30 -8.20 7.75 31.51
CA ALA A 30 -9.01 6.73 32.19
C ALA A 30 -8.32 6.22 33.48
N ILE A 31 -6.98 6.15 33.50
CA ILE A 31 -6.22 5.90 34.74
C ILE A 31 -6.42 7.07 35.71
N ASP A 32 -6.26 8.31 35.25
CA ASP A 32 -6.45 9.49 36.10
C ASP A 32 -7.87 9.57 36.69
N ALA A 33 -8.89 9.18 35.92
CA ALA A 33 -10.26 9.12 36.39
C ALA A 33 -10.43 8.07 37.50
N LYS A 34 -9.87 6.87 37.32
CA LYS A 34 -9.89 5.80 38.35
C LYS A 34 -9.09 6.16 39.61
N LEU A 35 -8.09 7.03 39.49
CA LEU A 35 -7.35 7.59 40.62
C LEU A 35 -8.04 8.80 41.29
N GLY A 36 -9.16 9.27 40.73
CA GLY A 36 -9.92 10.41 41.26
C GLY A 36 -9.31 11.77 40.95
N ARG A 37 -8.41 11.88 39.96
CA ARG A 37 -7.77 13.14 39.56
C ARG A 37 -8.65 13.98 38.63
N VAL A 38 -9.51 13.31 37.86
CA VAL A 38 -10.46 13.92 36.92
C VAL A 38 -11.77 13.13 36.89
N PRO A 39 -12.89 13.72 36.44
CA PRO A 39 -14.11 12.97 36.17
C PRO A 39 -13.89 11.93 35.07
N ALA A 40 -14.64 10.82 35.14
CA ALA A 40 -14.73 9.88 34.03
C ALA A 40 -15.53 10.54 32.88
N VAL A 41 -15.08 10.30 31.65
CA VAL A 41 -15.79 10.72 30.44
C VAL A 41 -16.83 9.66 30.12
N GLU A 42 -18.09 10.07 29.91
CA GLU A 42 -19.13 9.17 29.43
C GLU A 42 -18.92 8.95 27.93
N GLU A 43 -18.68 7.70 27.53
CA GLU A 43 -18.65 7.34 26.12
C GLU A 43 -20.10 7.09 25.65
N PRO A 44 -20.50 7.63 24.48
CA PRO A 44 -21.82 7.33 23.92
C PRO A 44 -21.99 5.83 23.71
N GLU A 45 -23.13 5.28 24.08
CA GLU A 45 -23.45 3.88 23.74
C GLU A 45 -23.46 3.69 22.22
N ASP A 46 -22.75 2.65 21.77
CA ASP A 46 -22.71 2.22 20.37
C ASP A 46 -23.42 0.86 20.27
N ALA A 47 -24.68 0.92 19.84
CA ALA A 47 -25.55 -0.24 19.74
C ALA A 47 -25.03 -1.26 18.70
N THR A 48 -24.36 -0.82 17.64
CA THR A 48 -23.72 -1.68 16.64
C THR A 48 -22.56 -2.46 17.26
N LEU A 49 -21.74 -1.80 18.08
CA LEU A 49 -20.64 -2.44 18.80
C LEU A 49 -21.15 -3.44 19.86
N ALA A 50 -22.21 -3.11 20.57
CA ALA A 50 -22.87 -4.03 21.51
C ALA A 50 -23.41 -5.29 20.80
N ARG A 51 -24.06 -5.13 19.64
CA ARG A 51 -24.54 -6.25 18.82
C ARG A 51 -23.40 -7.11 18.29
N ALA A 52 -22.32 -6.50 17.81
CA ALA A 52 -21.15 -7.22 17.33
C ALA A 52 -20.51 -8.11 18.43
N ALA A 53 -20.52 -7.64 19.68
CA ALA A 53 -20.05 -8.44 20.82
C ALA A 53 -20.94 -9.67 21.06
N LEU A 54 -22.27 -9.52 21.06
CA LEU A 54 -23.21 -10.64 21.21
C LEU A 54 -23.07 -11.69 20.10
N LEU A 55 -22.93 -11.25 18.85
CA LEU A 55 -22.70 -12.15 17.71
C LEU A 55 -21.33 -12.85 17.79
N GLY A 56 -20.32 -12.15 18.33
CA GLY A 56 -19.02 -12.75 18.65
C GLY A 56 -19.13 -13.91 19.63
N ASP A 57 -19.87 -13.74 20.73
CA ASP A 57 -20.10 -14.80 21.72
C ASP A 57 -20.83 -16.02 21.11
N VAL A 58 -21.76 -15.78 20.19
CA VAL A 58 -22.45 -16.86 19.46
C VAL A 58 -21.47 -17.61 18.55
N HIS A 59 -20.62 -16.90 17.82
CA HIS A 59 -19.60 -17.49 16.95
C HIS A 59 -18.60 -18.34 17.75
N GLU A 60 -18.11 -17.84 18.88
CA GLU A 60 -17.23 -18.56 19.80
C GLU A 60 -17.86 -19.89 20.27
N ARG A 61 -19.14 -19.86 20.70
CA ARG A 61 -19.87 -21.08 21.10
C ARG A 61 -20.06 -22.08 19.95
N ASN A 62 -20.29 -21.60 18.73
CA ASN A 62 -20.40 -22.47 17.56
C ASN A 62 -19.07 -23.17 17.24
N VAL A 63 -17.95 -22.48 17.39
CA VAL A 63 -16.61 -23.06 17.24
C VAL A 63 -16.36 -24.13 18.31
N LEU A 64 -16.74 -23.88 19.57
CA LEU A 64 -16.66 -24.88 20.64
C LEU A 64 -17.50 -26.12 20.32
N ALA A 65 -18.76 -25.94 19.89
CA ALA A 65 -19.64 -27.04 19.55
C ALA A 65 -19.06 -27.90 18.41
N ARG A 66 -18.37 -27.29 17.44
CA ARG A 66 -17.64 -28.01 16.39
C ARG A 66 -16.49 -28.84 16.94
N TYR A 67 -15.67 -28.31 17.85
CA TYR A 67 -14.59 -29.09 18.47
C TYR A 67 -15.13 -30.29 19.25
N ILE A 68 -16.21 -30.12 20.01
CA ILE A 68 -16.84 -31.22 20.75
C ILE A 68 -17.38 -32.29 19.79
N ALA A 69 -17.98 -31.89 18.67
CA ALA A 69 -18.48 -32.80 17.66
C ALA A 69 -17.35 -33.58 16.96
N ASP A 70 -16.23 -32.92 16.67
CA ASP A 70 -15.11 -33.50 15.91
C ASP A 70 -14.18 -34.38 16.77
N LEU A 71 -13.96 -34.00 18.03
CA LEU A 71 -12.95 -34.62 18.91
C LEU A 71 -13.53 -35.46 20.05
N GLY A 72 -14.81 -35.26 20.39
CA GLY A 72 -15.42 -35.81 21.61
C GLY A 72 -15.25 -34.87 22.82
N ASP A 73 -16.26 -34.85 23.70
CA ASP A 73 -16.32 -33.97 24.88
C ASP A 73 -15.16 -34.24 25.86
N GLU A 74 -14.72 -35.49 25.98
CA GLU A 74 -13.61 -35.89 26.85
C GLU A 74 -12.24 -35.34 26.42
N GLN A 75 -12.11 -34.88 25.17
CA GLN A 75 -10.88 -34.29 24.63
C GLN A 75 -10.85 -32.75 24.74
N VAL A 76 -11.97 -32.14 25.15
CA VAL A 76 -12.14 -30.69 25.28
C VAL A 76 -12.30 -30.31 26.75
N HIS A 77 -11.30 -29.65 27.33
CA HIS A 77 -11.38 -29.14 28.71
C HIS A 77 -11.95 -27.71 28.71
N GLN A 78 -13.07 -27.49 29.41
CA GLN A 78 -13.73 -26.18 29.49
C GLN A 78 -13.48 -25.56 30.86
N VAL A 79 -12.89 -24.35 30.88
CA VAL A 79 -12.69 -23.57 32.12
C VAL A 79 -13.81 -22.53 32.21
N ASP A 80 -14.45 -22.42 33.38
CA ASP A 80 -15.50 -21.43 33.57
C ASP A 80 -14.94 -20.00 33.52
N LYS A 81 -15.55 -19.14 32.69
CA LYS A 81 -15.16 -17.74 32.59
C LYS A 81 -15.57 -16.98 33.84
N VAL A 82 -14.59 -16.51 34.60
CA VAL A 82 -14.78 -15.79 35.87
C VAL A 82 -14.53 -14.29 35.74
N SER A 83 -15.08 -13.52 36.68
CA SER A 83 -14.86 -12.08 36.73
C SER A 83 -13.44 -11.75 37.18
N SER A 84 -12.72 -10.92 36.42
CA SER A 84 -11.35 -10.50 36.77
C SER A 84 -11.26 -9.65 38.06
N VAL A 85 -12.40 -9.16 38.58
CA VAL A 85 -12.41 -8.46 39.88
C VAL A 85 -12.45 -9.42 41.07
N ASP A 86 -12.90 -10.66 40.87
CA ASP A 86 -12.92 -11.71 41.88
C ASP A 86 -11.57 -12.44 41.89
N ALA A 87 -10.70 -12.06 42.84
CA ALA A 87 -9.35 -12.59 42.91
C ALA A 87 -9.28 -14.08 43.26
N GLU A 88 -10.24 -14.60 44.04
CA GLU A 88 -10.26 -16.01 44.45
C GLU A 88 -10.74 -16.89 43.29
N ALA A 89 -11.83 -16.49 42.63
CA ALA A 89 -12.34 -17.20 41.46
C ALA A 89 -11.32 -17.19 40.30
N LEU A 90 -10.66 -16.05 40.06
CA LEU A 90 -9.61 -15.94 39.04
C LEU A 90 -8.41 -16.84 39.35
N ALA A 91 -7.96 -16.88 40.62
CA ALA A 91 -6.85 -17.76 41.02
C ALA A 91 -7.20 -19.25 40.83
N ALA A 92 -8.44 -19.64 41.11
CA ALA A 92 -8.93 -21.00 40.88
C ALA A 92 -8.95 -21.35 39.38
N ALA A 93 -9.48 -20.48 38.53
CA ALA A 93 -9.52 -20.69 37.08
C ALA A 93 -8.12 -20.78 36.45
N VAL A 94 -7.16 -19.98 36.95
CA VAL A 94 -5.76 -20.05 36.51
C VAL A 94 -5.11 -21.36 36.93
N ALA A 95 -5.33 -21.82 38.17
CA ALA A 95 -4.82 -23.11 38.62
C ALA A 95 -5.38 -24.27 37.79
N GLU A 96 -6.69 -24.27 37.52
CA GLU A 96 -7.34 -25.25 36.65
C GLU A 96 -6.76 -25.23 35.23
N THR A 97 -6.53 -24.04 34.67
CA THR A 97 -5.90 -23.89 33.35
C THR A 97 -4.50 -24.52 33.32
N ILE A 98 -3.68 -24.28 34.34
CA ILE A 98 -2.32 -24.83 34.44
C ILE A 98 -2.36 -26.37 34.54
N ASP A 99 -3.29 -26.92 35.33
CA ASP A 99 -3.46 -28.37 35.43
C ASP A 99 -3.91 -28.97 34.08
N ALA A 100 -4.86 -28.32 33.40
CA ALA A 100 -5.35 -28.75 32.09
C ALA A 100 -4.27 -28.70 31.00
N LEU A 101 -3.35 -27.72 31.03
CA LEU A 101 -2.23 -27.64 30.09
C LEU A 101 -1.27 -28.84 30.18
N HIS A 102 -1.19 -29.50 31.33
CA HIS A 102 -0.40 -30.72 31.57
C HIS A 102 -1.19 -32.02 31.40
N SER A 103 -2.49 -31.94 31.11
CA SER A 103 -3.37 -33.10 30.93
C SER A 103 -3.25 -33.73 29.53
N ASP A 104 -4.09 -34.72 29.22
CA ASP A 104 -4.21 -35.31 27.89
C ASP A 104 -5.21 -34.59 26.97
N ALA A 105 -5.84 -33.49 27.43
CA ALA A 105 -6.75 -32.70 26.62
C ALA A 105 -6.10 -32.22 25.31
N LEU A 106 -6.89 -32.25 24.23
CA LEU A 106 -6.46 -31.76 22.91
C LEU A 106 -6.88 -30.30 22.68
N VAL A 107 -7.95 -29.84 23.32
CA VAL A 107 -8.44 -28.46 23.27
C VAL A 107 -8.74 -27.97 24.69
N LEU A 108 -8.30 -26.78 25.03
CA LEU A 108 -8.75 -26.03 26.21
C LEU A 108 -9.59 -24.86 25.73
N PHE A 109 -10.78 -24.69 26.30
CA PHE A 109 -11.67 -23.57 26.05
C PHE A 109 -11.66 -22.61 27.24
N GLN A 110 -11.57 -21.30 26.97
CA GLN A 110 -11.54 -20.22 27.97
C GLN A 110 -10.38 -20.32 28.98
N ALA A 111 -9.20 -20.74 28.52
CA ALA A 111 -8.00 -20.84 29.35
C ALA A 111 -7.65 -19.48 29.99
N ALA A 112 -7.60 -19.44 31.32
CA ALA A 112 -7.39 -18.23 32.10
C ALA A 112 -5.91 -18.01 32.42
N PHE A 113 -5.40 -16.82 32.13
CA PHE A 113 -4.05 -16.39 32.47
C PHE A 113 -4.08 -15.13 33.33
N ALA A 114 -3.25 -15.11 34.38
CA ALA A 114 -3.05 -13.94 35.22
C ALA A 114 -1.59 -13.79 35.65
N THR A 115 -1.09 -12.56 35.63
CA THR A 115 0.19 -12.15 36.21
C THR A 115 -0.01 -10.92 37.10
N GLU A 116 1.07 -10.33 37.60
CA GLU A 116 1.02 -9.10 38.38
C GLU A 116 0.49 -7.89 37.60
N GLU A 117 0.62 -7.89 36.28
CA GLU A 117 0.24 -6.77 35.40
C GLU A 117 -0.78 -7.16 34.34
N PHE A 118 -0.98 -8.45 34.05
CA PHE A 118 -1.82 -8.91 32.94
C PHE A 118 -2.94 -9.85 33.40
N VAL A 119 -4.10 -9.76 32.78
CA VAL A 119 -5.18 -10.76 32.88
C VAL A 119 -5.82 -10.99 31.51
N GLY A 120 -6.09 -12.24 31.16
CA GLY A 120 -6.78 -12.57 29.92
C GLY A 120 -7.32 -14.00 29.89
N PHE A 121 -8.22 -14.25 28.95
CA PHE A 121 -8.88 -15.53 28.73
C PHE A 121 -8.72 -15.88 27.26
N ALA A 122 -7.95 -16.92 26.95
CA ALA A 122 -7.79 -17.38 25.59
C ALA A 122 -9.02 -18.20 25.20
N ASP A 123 -9.65 -17.87 24.07
CA ASP A 123 -10.83 -18.59 23.58
C ASP A 123 -10.49 -20.09 23.44
N PHE A 124 -9.40 -20.42 22.73
CA PHE A 124 -8.99 -21.80 22.50
C PHE A 124 -7.46 -21.98 22.57
N LEU A 125 -7.02 -23.08 23.18
CA LEU A 125 -5.67 -23.63 23.03
C LEU A 125 -5.78 -25.05 22.47
N ARG A 126 -5.18 -25.32 21.31
CA ARG A 126 -5.27 -26.61 20.62
C ARG A 126 -3.91 -27.28 20.51
N ARG A 127 -3.81 -28.59 20.73
CA ARG A 127 -2.56 -29.34 20.49
C ARG A 127 -2.32 -29.56 19.00
N ASP A 128 -1.10 -29.30 18.54
CA ASP A 128 -0.62 -29.69 17.22
C ASP A 128 -0.19 -31.18 17.18
N GLU A 129 0.24 -31.65 16.01
CA GLU A 129 0.70 -33.04 15.81
C GLU A 129 1.93 -33.39 16.65
N GLN A 130 2.74 -32.40 17.02
CA GLN A 130 3.90 -32.55 17.91
C GLN A 130 3.54 -32.40 19.40
N ARG A 131 2.24 -32.36 19.74
CA ARG A 131 1.69 -32.15 21.09
C ARG A 131 2.09 -30.81 21.72
N ARG A 132 2.40 -29.79 20.93
CA ARG A 132 2.63 -28.42 21.40
C ARG A 132 1.32 -27.64 21.37
N TRP A 133 1.16 -26.67 22.28
CA TRP A 133 -0.04 -25.84 22.35
C TRP A 133 -0.02 -24.72 21.31
N ARG A 134 -1.06 -24.64 20.49
CA ARG A 134 -1.32 -23.61 19.49
C ARG A 134 -2.45 -22.71 19.99
N VAL A 135 -2.18 -21.40 20.09
CA VAL A 135 -3.18 -20.43 20.52
C VAL A 135 -4.14 -20.14 19.37
N GLN A 136 -5.44 -20.21 19.63
CA GLN A 136 -6.48 -19.90 18.66
C GLN A 136 -7.53 -18.94 19.27
N ASP A 137 -8.01 -18.00 18.47
CA ASP A 137 -8.96 -16.98 18.91
C ASP A 137 -10.05 -16.78 17.85
N SER A 138 -11.31 -16.64 18.29
CA SER A 138 -12.48 -16.64 17.40
C SER A 138 -12.97 -15.23 17.09
N LYS A 139 -12.79 -14.88 15.81
CA LYS A 139 -13.11 -13.64 15.08
C LYS A 139 -14.43 -13.67 14.33
N LEU A 140 -15.48 -12.92 14.72
CA LEU A 140 -16.61 -12.68 13.81
C LEU A 140 -16.19 -11.99 12.49
N ALA A 141 -15.07 -11.26 12.48
CA ALA A 141 -14.55 -10.59 11.30
C ALA A 141 -14.02 -11.60 10.25
N ARG A 142 -14.15 -11.26 8.96
CA ARG A 142 -13.60 -12.00 7.80
C ARG A 142 -12.12 -11.73 7.50
N LYS A 143 -11.50 -10.84 8.26
CA LYS A 143 -10.09 -10.49 8.10
C LYS A 143 -9.45 -10.43 9.47
N ALA A 144 -8.23 -10.93 9.56
CA ALA A 144 -7.41 -10.81 10.75
C ALA A 144 -7.26 -9.32 11.12
N ARG A 145 -7.70 -8.98 12.34
CA ARG A 145 -7.50 -7.65 12.92
C ARG A 145 -6.23 -7.67 13.77
N VAL A 146 -5.42 -6.63 13.64
CA VAL A 146 -4.16 -6.48 14.39
C VAL A 146 -4.34 -6.61 15.91
N THR A 147 -5.45 -6.12 16.44
CA THR A 147 -5.76 -6.22 17.87
C THR A 147 -5.95 -7.66 18.33
N ALA A 148 -6.53 -8.53 17.48
CA ALA A 148 -6.67 -9.95 17.78
C ALA A 148 -5.30 -10.67 17.69
N LEU A 149 -4.43 -10.25 16.77
CA LEU A 149 -3.06 -10.77 16.69
C LEU A 149 -2.22 -10.40 17.93
N MET A 150 -2.37 -9.18 18.45
CA MET A 150 -1.72 -8.78 19.71
C MET A 150 -2.25 -9.56 20.91
N GLN A 151 -3.53 -9.94 20.90
CA GLN A 151 -4.12 -10.82 21.90
C GLN A 151 -3.52 -12.23 21.84
N LEU A 152 -3.41 -12.82 20.65
CA LEU A 152 -2.74 -14.10 20.46
C LEU A 152 -1.29 -14.07 20.97
N ALA A 153 -0.53 -13.03 20.61
CA ALA A 153 0.85 -12.84 21.08
C ALA A 153 0.94 -12.71 22.61
N ALA A 154 -0.04 -12.07 23.26
CA ALA A 154 -0.09 -11.96 24.71
C ALA A 154 -0.22 -13.34 25.39
N TYR A 155 -1.03 -14.24 24.82
CA TYR A 155 -1.20 -15.61 25.33
C TYR A 155 0.00 -16.50 25.04
N VAL A 156 0.62 -16.34 23.87
CA VAL A 156 1.92 -16.97 23.55
C VAL A 156 2.98 -16.60 24.60
N ASP A 157 3.09 -15.32 24.95
CA ASP A 157 4.00 -14.85 26.02
C ASP A 157 3.68 -15.51 27.38
N GLN A 158 2.42 -15.83 27.67
CA GLN A 158 2.06 -16.55 28.90
C GLN A 158 2.50 -18.01 28.87
N LEU A 159 2.34 -18.70 27.74
CA LEU A 159 2.83 -20.08 27.58
C LEU A 159 4.36 -20.14 27.72
N ASP A 160 5.08 -19.20 27.11
CA ASP A 160 6.54 -19.10 27.22
C ASP A 160 6.99 -18.87 28.67
N ARG A 161 6.29 -17.99 29.42
CA ARG A 161 6.57 -17.75 30.85
C ARG A 161 6.33 -18.98 31.73
N LEU A 162 5.33 -19.79 31.41
CA LEU A 162 5.02 -21.02 32.13
C LEU A 162 5.94 -22.19 31.74
N GLY A 163 6.79 -22.02 30.71
CA GLY A 163 7.64 -23.09 30.19
C GLY A 163 6.84 -24.19 29.46
N ILE A 164 5.65 -23.86 28.97
CA ILE A 164 4.76 -24.79 28.27
C ILE A 164 5.16 -24.86 26.79
N PRO A 165 5.43 -26.07 26.23
CA PRO A 165 5.74 -26.20 24.81
C PRO A 165 4.59 -25.70 23.94
N ARG A 166 4.91 -24.74 23.06
CA ARG A 166 3.95 -24.11 22.14
C ARG A 166 4.36 -24.25 20.69
N SER A 167 3.38 -24.10 19.80
CA SER A 167 3.58 -24.00 18.36
C SER A 167 4.36 -22.72 18.00
N ASP A 168 4.97 -22.71 16.82
CA ASP A 168 5.57 -21.51 16.20
C ASP A 168 4.55 -20.69 15.41
N GLU A 169 3.29 -21.15 15.39
CA GLU A 169 2.16 -20.54 14.71
C GLU A 169 0.97 -20.33 15.67
N VAL A 170 0.12 -19.35 15.35
CA VAL A 170 -1.16 -19.07 16.00
C VAL A 170 -2.26 -18.90 14.95
N ASP A 171 -3.53 -19.08 15.35
CA ASP A 171 -4.66 -18.94 14.42
C ASP A 171 -5.73 -17.96 14.88
N LEU A 172 -6.29 -17.23 13.92
CA LEU A 172 -7.62 -16.64 14.04
C LEU A 172 -8.62 -17.49 13.29
N ILE A 173 -9.69 -17.89 13.97
CA ILE A 173 -10.85 -18.56 13.36
C ILE A 173 -11.80 -17.44 12.95
N LEU A 174 -11.96 -17.22 11.65
CA LEU A 174 -12.72 -16.10 11.09
C LEU A 174 -14.22 -16.39 11.00
N GLY A 175 -15.02 -15.35 10.76
CA GLY A 175 -16.48 -15.44 10.76
C GLY A 175 -17.07 -16.36 9.68
N ASP A 176 -16.29 -16.66 8.65
CA ASP A 176 -16.60 -17.62 7.58
C ASP A 176 -16.10 -19.05 7.89
N GLY A 177 -15.49 -19.26 9.05
CA GLY A 177 -14.94 -20.54 9.50
C GLY A 177 -13.53 -20.84 9.02
N THR A 178 -12.92 -19.98 8.18
CA THR A 178 -11.55 -20.14 7.70
C THR A 178 -10.53 -19.85 8.80
N LEU A 179 -9.32 -20.40 8.65
CA LEU A 179 -8.19 -20.15 9.55
C LEU A 179 -7.26 -19.12 8.92
N SER A 180 -6.98 -18.05 9.66
CA SER A 180 -5.89 -17.13 9.37
C SER A 180 -4.71 -17.45 10.27
N THR A 181 -3.73 -18.14 9.72
CA THR A 181 -2.52 -18.59 10.42
C THR A 181 -1.40 -17.56 10.34
N HIS A 182 -0.71 -17.34 11.47
CA HIS A 182 0.39 -16.40 11.57
C HIS A 182 1.56 -16.98 12.37
N ALA A 183 2.80 -16.70 11.95
CA ALA A 183 3.99 -17.07 12.71
C ALA A 183 4.08 -16.23 14.00
N VAL A 184 4.42 -16.88 15.12
CA VAL A 184 4.65 -16.23 16.41
C VAL A 184 5.71 -15.14 16.31
N ASP A 185 6.75 -15.43 15.54
CA ASP A 185 7.88 -14.56 15.24
C ASP A 185 7.46 -13.22 14.58
N ASP A 186 6.33 -13.22 13.89
CA ASP A 186 5.78 -12.03 13.24
C ASP A 186 4.91 -11.18 14.19
N LEU A 187 4.63 -11.66 15.40
CA LEU A 187 3.73 -10.98 16.34
C LEU A 187 4.41 -10.62 17.67
N LEU A 188 5.14 -11.57 18.27
CA LEU A 188 5.62 -11.49 19.64
C LEU A 188 6.59 -10.31 19.89
N PRO A 189 7.59 -10.03 19.01
CA PRO A 189 8.44 -8.86 19.16
C PRO A 189 7.67 -7.53 19.22
N LEU A 190 6.67 -7.34 18.34
CA LEU A 190 5.86 -6.13 18.39
C LEU A 190 5.04 -6.06 19.69
N PHE A 191 4.45 -7.18 20.13
CA PHE A 191 3.74 -7.24 21.41
C PHE A 191 4.65 -6.83 22.58
N GLN A 192 5.91 -7.29 22.61
CA GLN A 192 6.88 -6.93 23.66
C GLN A 192 7.17 -5.43 23.68
N VAL A 193 7.36 -4.81 22.50
CA VAL A 193 7.52 -3.36 22.37
C VAL A 193 6.27 -2.62 22.85
N ARG A 194 5.07 -3.07 22.47
CA ARG A 194 3.80 -2.48 22.92
C ARG A 194 3.59 -2.61 24.43
N ARG A 195 3.98 -3.74 25.03
CA ARG A 195 3.97 -3.93 26.48
C ARG A 195 4.93 -2.99 27.18
N ALA A 196 6.14 -2.80 26.65
CA ALA A 196 7.11 -1.85 27.20
C ALA A 196 6.58 -0.40 27.14
N ARG A 197 5.97 -0.02 26.00
CA ARG A 197 5.29 1.28 25.83
C ARG A 197 4.17 1.47 26.86
N LEU A 198 3.32 0.46 27.05
CA LEU A 198 2.23 0.51 28.02
C LEU A 198 2.75 0.68 29.46
N ARG A 199 3.81 -0.04 29.84
CA ARG A 199 4.48 0.13 31.14
C ARG A 199 5.03 1.53 31.34
N ALA A 200 5.60 2.12 30.29
CA ALA A 200 6.13 3.48 30.35
C ALA A 200 5.01 4.52 30.56
N LEU A 201 3.87 4.36 29.87
CA LEU A 201 2.66 5.17 30.09
C LEU A 201 2.11 5.02 31.52
N ILE A 202 2.05 3.79 32.04
CA ILE A 202 1.59 3.53 33.43
C ILE A 202 2.53 4.19 34.44
N ALA A 203 3.85 4.04 34.26
CA ALA A 203 4.85 4.59 35.16
C ALA A 203 4.79 6.13 35.22
N ASP A 204 4.55 6.79 34.07
CA ASP A 204 4.33 8.24 34.02
C ASP A 204 3.16 8.69 34.90
N ARG A 205 2.11 7.87 35.01
CA ARG A 205 0.94 8.23 35.81
C ARG A 205 1.19 8.26 37.32
N ARG A 206 2.32 7.75 37.81
CA ARG A 206 2.70 7.78 39.24
C ARG A 206 1.54 7.41 40.17
N ILE A 207 1.11 6.16 40.07
CA ILE A 207 -0.07 5.62 40.76
C ILE A 207 0.00 5.90 42.27
N GLU A 208 1.21 5.87 42.84
CA GLU A 208 1.50 6.13 44.26
C GLU A 208 1.03 7.49 44.78
N GLN A 209 0.80 8.46 43.89
CA GLN A 209 0.29 9.78 44.26
C GLN A 209 -1.23 9.80 44.44
N GLY A 210 -1.96 8.76 44.01
CA GLY A 210 -3.42 8.69 44.08
C GLY A 210 -4.10 9.95 43.52
N ALA A 211 -5.13 10.42 44.22
CA ALA A 211 -5.88 11.63 43.86
C ALA A 211 -5.08 12.94 43.97
N ALA A 212 -3.91 12.94 44.64
CA ALA A 212 -3.06 14.13 44.77
C ALA A 212 -2.13 14.33 43.56
N GLY A 213 -2.03 13.36 42.65
CA GLY A 213 -1.22 13.47 41.44
C GLY A 213 -1.84 14.41 40.39
N ALA A 214 -1.00 15.03 39.57
CA ALA A 214 -1.47 15.89 38.49
C ALA A 214 -2.02 15.04 37.32
N PRO A 215 -3.21 15.38 36.78
CA PRO A 215 -3.75 14.70 35.61
C PRO A 215 -2.94 15.04 34.35
N LEU A 216 -3.01 14.18 33.34
CA LEU A 216 -2.37 14.43 32.06
C LEU A 216 -3.02 15.65 31.39
N ALA A 217 -2.18 16.62 31.00
CA ALA A 217 -2.63 17.85 30.34
C ALA A 217 -2.87 17.62 28.84
N TRP A 218 -3.80 18.38 28.25
CA TRP A 218 -4.01 18.36 26.80
C TRP A 218 -2.81 18.97 26.09
N GLY A 219 -2.25 18.26 25.11
CA GLY A 219 -1.05 18.70 24.40
C GLY A 219 0.21 18.72 25.26
N ASP A 220 0.28 17.89 26.30
CA ASP A 220 1.48 17.77 27.15
C ASP A 220 2.69 17.29 26.32
N GLY A 221 3.60 18.22 26.04
CA GLY A 221 4.83 17.93 25.31
C GLY A 221 5.99 17.44 26.19
N ARG A 222 5.77 17.29 27.51
CA ARG A 222 6.86 16.96 28.45
C ARG A 222 7.27 15.49 28.32
N GLY A 223 8.58 15.28 28.38
CA GLY A 223 9.20 13.95 28.47
C GLY A 223 9.31 13.22 27.14
N ASP A 224 10.13 12.16 27.11
CA ASP A 224 10.41 11.37 25.91
C ASP A 224 9.25 10.49 25.47
N LEU A 225 8.21 10.36 26.31
CA LEU A 225 7.02 9.54 26.05
C LEU A 225 6.22 10.06 24.84
N ASP A 226 5.96 11.35 24.72
CA ASP A 226 5.16 11.92 23.61
C ASP A 226 3.78 11.24 23.48
N VAL A 227 2.92 11.45 24.48
CA VAL A 227 1.62 10.76 24.57
C VAL A 227 0.70 11.16 23.42
N VAL A 228 0.23 10.16 22.69
CA VAL A 228 -0.52 10.38 21.46
C VAL A 228 -2.03 10.54 21.71
N ALA A 229 -2.62 11.57 21.13
CA ALA A 229 -4.07 11.82 21.15
C ALA A 229 -4.68 11.64 19.77
N CYS A 230 -5.79 10.89 19.67
CA CYS A 230 -6.48 10.66 18.40
C CYS A 230 -7.28 11.89 17.91
N GLY A 231 -7.55 12.85 18.79
CA GLY A 231 -8.28 14.08 18.49
C GLY A 231 -9.79 13.92 18.23
N ARG A 232 -10.32 12.69 18.29
CA ARG A 232 -11.70 12.36 17.84
C ARG A 232 -12.53 11.53 18.82
N CYS A 233 -11.92 10.76 19.73
CA CYS A 233 -12.66 10.04 20.77
C CYS A 233 -13.31 11.03 21.75
N ALA A 234 -14.33 10.59 22.50
CA ALA A 234 -15.06 11.45 23.46
C ALA A 234 -14.12 12.21 24.40
N THR A 235 -13.10 11.53 24.95
CA THR A 235 -12.10 12.16 25.82
C THR A 235 -11.28 13.25 25.12
N CYS A 236 -10.93 13.06 23.85
CA CYS A 236 -10.21 14.08 23.07
C CYS A 236 -11.12 15.23 22.66
N GLU A 237 -12.36 14.94 22.24
CA GLU A 237 -13.33 15.94 21.77
C GLU A 237 -13.63 16.98 22.87
N GLU A 238 -13.82 16.53 24.11
CA GLU A 238 -13.96 17.43 25.27
C GLU A 238 -12.77 18.39 25.40
N GLN A 239 -11.55 17.89 25.21
CA GLN A 239 -10.33 18.70 25.34
C GLN A 239 -10.12 19.64 24.14
N VAL A 240 -10.45 19.19 22.92
CA VAL A 240 -10.42 20.01 21.71
C VAL A 240 -11.34 21.22 21.85
N VAL A 241 -12.56 21.00 22.34
CA VAL A 241 -13.53 22.07 22.61
C VAL A 241 -13.03 22.98 23.75
N ALA A 242 -12.62 22.40 24.88
CA ALA A 242 -12.20 23.17 26.05
C ALA A 242 -11.00 24.09 25.79
N HIS A 243 -10.05 23.66 24.95
CA HIS A 243 -8.84 24.42 24.63
C HIS A 243 -8.96 25.25 23.36
N ARG A 244 -10.13 25.24 22.69
CA ARG A 244 -10.33 25.88 21.38
C ARG A 244 -9.24 25.47 20.38
N ASP A 245 -8.87 24.20 20.43
CA ASP A 245 -7.72 23.66 19.72
C ASP A 245 -7.90 23.77 18.20
N LEU A 246 -6.79 23.84 17.46
CA LEU A 246 -6.80 23.84 16.00
C LEU A 246 -7.55 22.67 15.35
N LEU A 247 -7.70 21.53 16.03
CA LEU A 247 -8.54 20.41 15.55
C LEU A 247 -10.02 20.78 15.41
N MET A 248 -10.47 21.91 15.97
CA MET A 248 -11.80 22.46 15.69
C MET A 248 -11.96 22.91 14.23
N VAL A 249 -10.87 23.28 13.56
CA VAL A 249 -10.91 23.75 12.17
C VAL A 249 -11.19 22.55 11.27
N ALA A 250 -12.25 22.64 10.47
CA ALA A 250 -12.63 21.57 9.57
C ALA A 250 -11.47 21.22 8.64
N ARG A 251 -11.21 19.92 8.48
CA ARG A 251 -10.13 19.36 7.66
C ARG A 251 -8.71 19.68 8.13
N MET A 252 -8.53 20.15 9.37
CA MET A 252 -7.20 20.27 9.99
C MET A 252 -6.52 18.89 10.08
N ARG A 253 -5.37 18.73 9.45
CA ARG A 253 -4.54 17.52 9.57
C ARG A 253 -3.60 17.63 10.77
N PRO A 254 -3.23 16.52 11.45
CA PRO A 254 -2.29 16.55 12.57
C PRO A 254 -0.95 17.25 12.25
N VAL A 255 -0.39 17.02 11.05
CA VAL A 255 0.86 17.67 10.59
C VAL A 255 0.69 19.19 10.43
N GLN A 256 -0.45 19.64 9.90
CA GLN A 256 -0.77 21.07 9.76
C GLN A 256 -0.92 21.71 11.14
N ARG A 257 -1.63 21.05 12.07
CA ARG A 257 -1.74 21.47 13.47
C ARG A 257 -0.37 21.58 14.14
N ALA A 258 0.51 20.59 13.95
CA ALA A 258 1.85 20.61 14.54
C ALA A 258 2.69 21.79 14.02
N ARG A 259 2.69 22.04 12.71
CA ARG A 259 3.40 23.20 12.11
C ARG A 259 2.85 24.54 12.58
N LEU A 260 1.52 24.68 12.68
CA LEU A 260 0.89 25.88 13.23
C LEU A 260 1.31 26.11 14.69
N ARG A 261 1.28 25.06 15.53
CA ARG A 261 1.72 25.12 16.93
C ARG A 261 3.21 25.48 17.04
N ALA A 262 4.06 24.90 16.19
CA ALA A 262 5.48 25.25 16.14
C ALA A 262 5.70 26.73 15.76
N GLY A 263 4.82 27.29 14.93
CA GLY A 263 4.76 28.72 14.62
C GLY A 263 4.06 29.59 15.69
N GLY A 264 3.71 29.04 16.86
CA GLY A 264 3.04 29.75 17.95
C GLY A 264 1.52 29.94 17.79
N ILE A 265 0.90 29.31 16.79
CA ILE A 265 -0.54 29.35 16.56
C ILE A 265 -1.14 28.09 17.17
N GLU A 266 -1.79 28.20 18.34
CA GLU A 266 -2.28 27.03 19.09
C GLU A 266 -3.81 26.83 19.08
N THR A 267 -4.57 27.89 18.77
CA THR A 267 -6.04 27.88 18.83
C THR A 267 -6.67 28.30 17.51
N ILE A 268 -7.95 27.94 17.32
CA ILE A 268 -8.74 28.40 16.18
C ILE A 268 -8.79 29.94 16.10
N ASP A 269 -8.86 30.63 17.23
CA ASP A 269 -8.88 32.10 17.29
C ASP A 269 -7.54 32.70 16.84
N ALA A 270 -6.43 32.12 17.31
CA ALA A 270 -5.10 32.55 16.92
C ALA A 270 -4.88 32.36 15.42
N LEU A 271 -5.34 31.24 14.85
CA LEU A 271 -5.26 30.99 13.41
C LEU A 271 -6.07 32.00 12.62
N ALA A 272 -7.31 32.28 13.03
CA ALA A 272 -8.18 33.25 12.35
C ALA A 272 -7.60 34.67 12.34
N ALA A 273 -6.85 35.05 13.40
CA ALA A 273 -6.18 36.33 13.56
C ALA A 273 -4.79 36.42 12.93
N ALA A 274 -4.13 35.29 12.66
CA ALA A 274 -2.77 35.24 12.14
C ALA A 274 -2.65 35.92 10.76
N ILE A 275 -1.54 36.65 10.54
CA ILE A 275 -1.29 37.42 9.32
C ILE A 275 -0.41 36.61 8.36
N ASP A 276 0.70 36.09 8.89
CA ASP A 276 1.73 35.38 8.13
C ASP A 276 1.68 33.86 8.37
N PRO A 277 1.98 33.04 7.36
CA PRO A 277 2.10 31.60 7.54
C PRO A 277 3.35 31.23 8.36
N PRO A 278 3.33 30.11 9.11
CA PRO A 278 4.54 29.55 9.72
C PRO A 278 5.60 29.20 8.67
N GLU A 279 6.87 29.21 9.08
CA GLU A 279 7.99 28.79 8.24
C GLU A 279 7.77 27.37 7.67
N GLY A 280 7.99 27.20 6.36
CA GLY A 280 7.79 25.92 5.67
C GLY A 280 6.32 25.50 5.45
N MET A 281 5.35 26.38 5.73
CA MET A 281 3.94 26.19 5.34
C MET A 281 3.62 26.95 4.05
N ASN A 282 3.01 26.26 3.09
CA ASN A 282 2.52 26.88 1.87
C ASN A 282 1.47 27.96 2.18
N VAL A 283 1.62 29.14 1.58
CA VAL A 283 0.77 30.32 1.80
C VAL A 283 -0.71 29.99 1.50
N ASP A 284 -1.00 29.30 0.40
CA ASP A 284 -2.36 28.96 0.00
C ASP A 284 -3.01 27.99 0.99
N THR A 285 -2.24 27.01 1.50
CA THR A 285 -2.71 26.08 2.53
C THR A 285 -3.05 26.82 3.83
N PHE A 286 -2.17 27.71 4.27
CA PHE A 286 -2.38 28.54 5.45
C PHE A 286 -3.63 29.42 5.29
N GLU A 287 -3.76 30.11 4.16
CA GLU A 287 -4.91 30.97 3.87
C GLU A 287 -6.23 30.20 3.84
N ASN A 288 -6.24 28.99 3.29
CA ASN A 288 -7.42 28.14 3.30
C ASN A 288 -7.86 27.74 4.72
N LEU A 289 -6.92 27.31 5.57
CA LEU A 289 -7.20 26.95 6.97
C LEU A 289 -7.63 28.19 7.78
N ARG A 290 -6.99 29.34 7.56
CA ARG A 290 -7.35 30.61 8.18
C ARG A 290 -8.76 31.07 7.79
N ALA A 291 -9.09 31.02 6.50
CA ALA A 291 -10.42 31.36 6.01
C ALA A 291 -11.48 30.41 6.59
N GLN A 292 -11.20 29.10 6.65
CA GLN A 292 -12.07 28.11 7.26
C GLN A 292 -12.32 28.41 8.76
N ALA A 293 -11.27 28.72 9.53
CA ALA A 293 -11.38 29.13 10.92
C ALA A 293 -12.29 30.36 11.11
N ARG A 294 -12.19 31.37 10.24
CA ARG A 294 -13.02 32.57 10.29
C ARG A 294 -14.51 32.28 10.07
N VAL A 295 -14.86 31.43 9.11
CA VAL A 295 -16.26 31.06 8.84
C VAL A 295 -16.88 30.33 10.03
N GLN A 296 -16.12 29.42 10.66
CA GLN A 296 -16.56 28.69 11.85
C GLN A 296 -16.77 29.60 13.06
N LEU A 297 -15.84 30.52 13.31
CA LEU A 297 -15.98 31.51 14.39
C LEU A 297 -17.16 32.47 14.16
N ARG A 298 -17.44 32.83 12.90
CA ARG A 298 -18.61 33.64 12.55
C ARG A 298 -19.91 32.90 12.86
N ALA A 299 -20.01 31.63 12.46
CA ALA A 299 -21.18 30.79 12.77
C ALA A 299 -21.40 30.64 14.28
N ASP A 300 -20.33 30.37 15.03
CA ASP A 300 -20.38 30.26 16.50
C ASP A 300 -20.85 31.57 17.17
N ALA A 301 -20.38 32.72 16.68
CA ALA A 301 -20.70 34.03 17.26
C ALA A 301 -22.14 34.48 16.96
N GLU A 302 -22.65 34.17 15.77
CA GLU A 302 -23.97 34.60 15.33
C GLU A 302 -25.07 33.58 15.72
N GLY A 303 -24.70 32.36 16.09
CA GLY A 303 -25.63 31.29 16.42
C GLY A 303 -26.46 30.81 15.23
N VAL A 304 -26.04 31.14 14.01
CA VAL A 304 -26.70 30.76 12.76
C VAL A 304 -25.72 30.07 11.81
N PRO A 305 -26.18 29.13 10.97
CA PRO A 305 -25.35 28.48 9.96
C PRO A 305 -24.72 29.53 9.02
N ALA A 306 -23.39 29.54 8.92
CA ALA A 306 -22.65 30.45 8.03
C ALA A 306 -21.88 29.68 6.96
N TYR A 307 -21.74 30.28 5.77
CA TYR A 307 -20.90 29.75 4.69
C TYR A 307 -20.28 30.88 3.86
N ASP A 308 -19.16 30.60 3.20
CA ASP A 308 -18.55 31.46 2.19
C ASP A 308 -18.36 30.68 0.88
N VAL A 309 -18.63 31.32 -0.27
CA VAL A 309 -18.32 30.76 -1.59
C VAL A 309 -16.91 31.18 -1.96
N HIS A 310 -16.01 30.22 -2.17
CA HIS A 310 -14.59 30.51 -2.40
C HIS A 310 -14.12 30.18 -3.81
N TYR A 311 -14.80 29.26 -4.51
CA TYR A 311 -14.51 28.95 -5.90
C TYR A 311 -15.79 28.55 -6.65
N ALA A 312 -16.63 29.56 -6.93
CA ALA A 312 -17.90 29.39 -7.63
C ALA A 312 -17.75 28.75 -9.01
N ALA A 313 -16.62 28.99 -9.68
CA ALA A 313 -16.33 28.41 -10.98
C ALA A 313 -16.39 26.88 -10.95
N ALA A 314 -16.03 26.19 -9.84
CA ALA A 314 -16.13 24.73 -9.75
C ALA A 314 -17.54 24.18 -10.05
N ILE A 315 -18.60 24.97 -9.83
CA ILE A 315 -19.98 24.57 -10.10
C ILE A 315 -20.23 24.32 -11.60
N HIS A 316 -19.37 24.82 -12.51
CA HIS A 316 -19.46 24.51 -13.95
C HIS A 316 -19.38 23.01 -14.25
N THR A 317 -18.81 22.20 -13.35
CA THR A 317 -18.73 20.74 -13.53
C THR A 317 -20.04 20.01 -13.22
N LEU A 318 -21.05 20.68 -12.63
CA LEU A 318 -22.37 20.10 -12.50
C LEU A 318 -22.97 19.86 -13.90
N PRO A 319 -23.58 18.70 -14.14
CA PRO A 319 -24.34 18.50 -15.36
C PRO A 319 -25.52 19.47 -15.46
N VAL A 320 -25.92 19.76 -16.70
CA VAL A 320 -27.18 20.48 -16.94
C VAL A 320 -28.33 19.64 -16.37
N PRO A 321 -29.18 20.21 -15.50
CA PRO A 321 -30.33 19.51 -14.94
C PRO A 321 -31.22 18.90 -16.02
N SER A 322 -31.59 17.64 -15.84
CA SER A 322 -32.52 16.91 -16.71
C SER A 322 -33.78 16.56 -15.94
N ARG A 323 -34.92 16.53 -16.65
CA ARG A 323 -36.19 16.06 -16.07
C ARG A 323 -36.12 14.60 -15.62
N GLY A 324 -35.21 13.82 -16.22
CA GLY A 324 -35.00 12.43 -15.85
C GLY A 324 -34.14 12.23 -14.60
N ASP A 325 -33.54 13.29 -14.04
CA ASP A 325 -32.66 13.19 -12.86
C ASP A 325 -33.37 12.52 -11.66
N ILE A 326 -32.60 11.74 -10.90
CA ILE A 326 -33.01 11.13 -9.63
C ILE A 326 -31.95 11.35 -8.55
N PHE A 327 -32.38 11.27 -7.29
CA PHE A 327 -31.55 11.48 -6.10
C PHE A 327 -31.65 10.24 -5.24
N PHE A 328 -30.52 9.59 -4.99
CA PHE A 328 -30.46 8.18 -4.62
C PHE A 328 -29.64 7.98 -3.35
N ASP A 329 -30.11 7.08 -2.48
CA ASP A 329 -29.47 6.74 -1.21
C ASP A 329 -29.75 5.28 -0.80
N PHE A 330 -28.87 4.72 0.04
CA PHE A 330 -28.94 3.34 0.53
C PHE A 330 -29.03 3.26 2.05
N GLU A 331 -29.79 2.29 2.55
CA GLU A 331 -29.63 1.79 3.91
C GLU A 331 -29.19 0.32 3.91
N GLY A 332 -28.27 -0.03 4.81
CA GLY A 332 -27.73 -1.39 4.88
C GLY A 332 -27.29 -1.80 6.28
N ASP A 333 -27.26 -3.11 6.52
CA ASP A 333 -26.76 -3.74 7.74
C ASP A 333 -25.48 -4.53 7.44
N PRO A 334 -24.29 -4.02 7.80
CA PRO A 334 -23.01 -4.68 7.54
C PRO A 334 -22.80 -5.98 8.33
N LEU A 335 -23.62 -6.23 9.37
CA LEU A 335 -23.54 -7.43 10.22
C LEU A 335 -24.53 -8.53 9.80
N TYR A 336 -25.35 -8.30 8.79
CA TYR A 336 -26.29 -9.29 8.27
C TYR A 336 -25.54 -10.47 7.63
N THR A 337 -26.01 -11.70 7.87
CA THR A 337 -25.42 -12.93 7.31
C THR A 337 -26.47 -13.93 6.87
N GLU A 338 -26.18 -14.63 5.77
CA GLU A 338 -26.89 -15.84 5.36
C GLU A 338 -25.92 -17.00 5.10
N PRO A 339 -26.38 -18.27 5.25
CA PRO A 339 -25.63 -19.43 4.78
C PRO A 339 -25.50 -19.39 3.26
N ALA A 340 -24.26 -19.33 2.73
CA ALA A 340 -24.06 -19.45 1.29
C ALA A 340 -23.98 -20.92 0.84
N PRO A 341 -24.33 -21.22 -0.43
CA PRO A 341 -24.29 -22.57 -0.98
C PRO A 341 -22.90 -23.22 -0.99
N ASP A 342 -21.83 -22.43 -0.95
CA ASP A 342 -20.41 -22.85 -0.97
C ASP A 342 -19.81 -23.03 0.44
N GLY A 343 -20.60 -22.77 1.49
CA GLY A 343 -20.17 -22.88 2.89
C GLY A 343 -19.51 -21.62 3.46
N ALA A 344 -19.30 -20.56 2.67
CA ALA A 344 -18.77 -19.28 3.16
C ALA A 344 -19.90 -18.33 3.59
N ALA A 345 -19.92 -17.82 4.82
CA ALA A 345 -20.93 -16.83 5.19
C ALA A 345 -20.74 -15.53 4.39
N HIS A 346 -21.75 -15.11 3.63
CA HIS A 346 -21.79 -13.78 3.00
C HIS A 346 -22.26 -12.75 4.05
N TRP A 347 -21.63 -11.57 4.08
CA TRP A 347 -21.88 -10.53 5.08
C TRP A 347 -22.26 -9.20 4.45
N GLY A 348 -23.19 -8.51 5.08
CA GLY A 348 -23.61 -7.16 4.73
C GLY A 348 -24.70 -7.12 3.68
N ILE A 349 -25.89 -6.62 4.05
CA ILE A 349 -27.02 -6.43 3.14
C ILE A 349 -27.35 -4.95 2.99
N ASP A 350 -27.61 -4.51 1.77
CA ASP A 350 -28.25 -3.23 1.45
C ASP A 350 -29.76 -3.47 1.38
N TYR A 351 -30.46 -3.21 2.49
CA TYR A 351 -31.85 -3.63 2.66
C TYR A 351 -32.87 -2.65 2.08
N LEU A 352 -32.48 -1.42 1.78
CA LEU A 352 -33.36 -0.39 1.19
C LEU A 352 -32.62 0.42 0.11
N PHE A 353 -33.17 0.37 -1.10
CA PHE A 353 -32.76 1.20 -2.24
C PHE A 353 -33.80 2.30 -2.40
N GLY A 354 -33.46 3.54 -2.05
CA GLY A 354 -34.42 4.65 -2.14
C GLY A 354 -33.99 5.73 -3.13
N TRP A 355 -34.98 6.31 -3.81
CA TRP A 355 -34.74 7.51 -4.61
C TRP A 355 -35.96 8.41 -4.69
N VAL A 356 -35.70 9.71 -4.92
CA VAL A 356 -36.71 10.68 -5.35
C VAL A 356 -36.41 11.21 -6.74
N ASP A 357 -37.44 11.63 -7.46
CA ASP A 357 -37.29 12.42 -8.69
C ASP A 357 -37.33 13.94 -8.43
N ASN A 358 -37.35 14.74 -9.49
CA ASN A 358 -37.38 16.19 -9.37
C ASN A 358 -38.66 16.73 -8.68
N ASP A 359 -39.75 15.95 -8.63
CA ASP A 359 -41.05 16.31 -8.05
C ASP A 359 -41.23 15.71 -6.63
N ASP A 360 -40.15 15.24 -6.00
CA ASP A 360 -40.13 14.58 -4.69
C ASP A 360 -40.98 13.29 -4.62
N GLN A 361 -41.23 12.64 -5.76
CA GLN A 361 -41.88 11.32 -5.77
C GLN A 361 -40.89 10.26 -5.33
N TYR A 362 -41.13 9.70 -4.14
CA TYR A 362 -40.27 8.67 -3.55
C TYR A 362 -40.61 7.28 -4.07
N SER A 363 -39.58 6.51 -4.37
CA SER A 363 -39.64 5.09 -4.73
C SER A 363 -38.62 4.33 -3.91
N ALA A 364 -38.97 3.11 -3.53
CA ALA A 364 -38.15 2.26 -2.68
C ALA A 364 -38.21 0.80 -3.14
N LEU A 365 -37.09 0.08 -3.04
CA LEU A 365 -37.02 -1.38 -3.13
C LEU A 365 -36.44 -1.92 -1.83
N TRP A 366 -37.14 -2.89 -1.23
CA TRP A 366 -36.71 -3.56 0.00
C TRP A 366 -36.11 -4.92 -0.29
N ALA A 367 -35.08 -5.27 0.47
CA ALA A 367 -34.43 -6.58 0.46
C ALA A 367 -34.17 -7.05 1.89
N HIS A 368 -34.69 -8.22 2.25
CA HIS A 368 -34.46 -8.82 3.56
C HIS A 368 -33.60 -10.08 3.49
N THR A 369 -33.20 -10.46 2.28
CA THR A 369 -32.29 -11.56 1.98
C THR A 369 -31.35 -11.22 0.82
N PHE A 370 -30.24 -11.92 0.65
CA PHE A 370 -29.32 -11.74 -0.49
C PHE A 370 -30.00 -12.03 -1.83
N ALA A 371 -30.92 -13.00 -1.86
CA ALA A 371 -31.71 -13.28 -3.07
C ALA A 371 -32.64 -12.11 -3.43
N GLU A 372 -33.19 -11.42 -2.43
CA GLU A 372 -33.99 -10.21 -2.62
C GLU A 372 -33.12 -9.00 -2.95
N GLU A 373 -31.94 -8.85 -2.34
CA GLU A 373 -30.97 -7.78 -2.64
C GLU A 373 -30.52 -7.85 -4.09
N ARG A 374 -30.13 -9.04 -4.57
CA ARG A 374 -29.82 -9.27 -5.98
C ARG A 374 -30.97 -8.83 -6.89
N ARG A 375 -32.22 -9.19 -6.54
CA ARG A 375 -33.40 -8.82 -7.33
C ARG A 375 -33.66 -7.32 -7.30
N ALA A 376 -33.52 -6.67 -6.15
CA ALA A 376 -33.66 -5.23 -6.00
C ALA A 376 -32.61 -4.48 -6.82
N PHE A 377 -31.36 -4.94 -6.79
CA PHE A 377 -30.26 -4.42 -7.60
C PHE A 377 -30.55 -4.52 -9.10
N GLU A 378 -30.92 -5.71 -9.60
CA GLU A 378 -31.30 -5.91 -11.01
C GLU A 378 -32.49 -5.02 -11.40
N THR A 379 -33.50 -4.91 -10.54
CA THR A 379 -34.71 -4.09 -10.77
C THR A 379 -34.38 -2.59 -10.82
N PHE A 380 -33.49 -2.12 -9.94
CA PHE A 380 -33.03 -0.73 -9.94
C PHE A 380 -32.31 -0.38 -11.24
N LEU A 381 -31.43 -1.26 -11.73
CA LEU A 381 -30.72 -1.05 -13.00
C LEU A 381 -31.66 -1.07 -14.21
N ASP A 382 -32.63 -1.98 -14.23
CA ASP A 382 -33.66 -2.01 -15.26
C ASP A 382 -34.47 -0.68 -15.27
N PHE A 383 -34.81 -0.15 -14.10
CA PHE A 383 -35.45 1.16 -13.96
C PHE A 383 -34.57 2.29 -14.51
N VAL A 384 -33.29 2.34 -14.12
CA VAL A 384 -32.32 3.35 -14.58
C VAL A 384 -32.20 3.31 -16.11
N ASN A 385 -32.07 2.12 -16.69
CA ASN A 385 -31.99 1.94 -18.15
C ASN A 385 -33.24 2.45 -18.86
N ALA A 386 -34.43 2.06 -18.39
CA ALA A 386 -35.69 2.49 -18.99
C ALA A 386 -35.85 4.02 -18.92
N ARG A 387 -35.51 4.62 -17.76
CA ARG A 387 -35.58 6.06 -17.56
C ARG A 387 -34.57 6.81 -18.43
N ARG A 388 -33.37 6.25 -18.61
CA ARG A 388 -32.30 6.84 -19.43
C ARG A 388 -32.60 6.73 -20.93
N ALA A 389 -33.26 5.67 -21.37
CA ALA A 389 -33.76 5.57 -22.73
C ALA A 389 -34.77 6.70 -23.06
N ALA A 390 -35.61 7.08 -22.08
CA ALA A 390 -36.54 8.21 -22.21
C ALA A 390 -35.86 9.57 -22.02
N HIS A 391 -34.81 9.64 -21.20
CA HIS A 391 -34.08 10.86 -20.86
C HIS A 391 -32.56 10.65 -20.97
N PRO A 392 -31.97 10.72 -22.18
CA PRO A 392 -30.55 10.39 -22.37
C PRO A 392 -29.56 11.25 -21.56
N GLY A 393 -29.95 12.46 -21.18
CA GLY A 393 -29.16 13.37 -20.34
C GLY A 393 -29.48 13.30 -18.84
N MET A 394 -30.16 12.26 -18.36
CA MET A 394 -30.41 12.09 -16.91
C MET A 394 -29.15 11.75 -16.14
N HIS A 395 -29.11 12.18 -14.87
CA HIS A 395 -28.06 11.85 -13.91
C HIS A 395 -28.67 11.31 -12.61
N ILE A 396 -27.87 10.57 -11.86
CA ILE A 396 -28.18 10.03 -10.54
C ILE A 396 -27.29 10.75 -9.54
N TYR A 397 -27.88 11.60 -8.70
CA TYR A 397 -27.14 12.37 -7.71
C TYR A 397 -27.11 11.64 -6.38
N HIS A 398 -25.96 11.68 -5.73
CA HIS A 398 -25.75 11.11 -4.40
C HIS A 398 -24.73 11.97 -3.63
N TYR A 399 -24.65 11.81 -2.31
CA TYR A 399 -23.85 12.70 -1.48
C TYR A 399 -22.43 12.20 -1.25
N ALA A 400 -22.14 10.90 -1.25
CA ALA A 400 -20.81 10.40 -0.88
C ALA A 400 -20.34 9.25 -1.79
N PRO A 401 -19.04 8.93 -1.84
CA PRO A 401 -18.56 7.79 -2.64
C PRO A 401 -19.09 6.42 -2.17
N TYR A 402 -19.78 6.36 -1.02
CA TYR A 402 -20.33 5.16 -0.42
C TYR A 402 -21.32 4.44 -1.35
N GLU A 403 -22.28 5.17 -1.94
CA GLU A 403 -23.33 4.59 -2.79
C GLU A 403 -22.77 3.86 -4.02
N THR A 404 -21.83 4.50 -4.74
CA THR A 404 -21.19 3.89 -5.92
C THR A 404 -20.30 2.69 -5.54
N SER A 405 -19.65 2.75 -4.37
CA SER A 405 -18.86 1.65 -3.83
C SER A 405 -19.73 0.44 -3.50
N HIS A 406 -20.92 0.67 -2.94
CA HIS A 406 -21.90 -0.39 -2.63
C HIS A 406 -22.47 -1.04 -3.89
N LEU A 407 -22.79 -0.26 -4.94
CA LEU A 407 -23.21 -0.81 -6.24
C LEU A 407 -22.15 -1.72 -6.86
N VAL A 408 -20.88 -1.30 -6.84
CA VAL A 408 -19.76 -2.12 -7.34
C VAL A 408 -19.58 -3.38 -6.48
N ALA A 409 -19.63 -3.23 -5.15
CA ALA A 409 -19.50 -4.35 -4.22
C ALA A 409 -20.63 -5.37 -4.38
N MET A 410 -21.87 -4.92 -4.59
CA MET A 410 -23.03 -5.79 -4.85
C MET A 410 -22.91 -6.51 -6.19
N ALA A 411 -22.52 -5.80 -7.26
CA ALA A 411 -22.32 -6.39 -8.58
C ALA A 411 -21.31 -7.55 -8.53
N ALA A 412 -20.19 -7.33 -7.83
CA ALA A 412 -19.16 -8.34 -7.61
C ALA A 412 -19.64 -9.47 -6.69
N ARG A 413 -20.30 -9.15 -5.56
CA ARG A 413 -20.81 -10.13 -4.58
C ARG A 413 -21.80 -11.11 -5.21
N HIS A 414 -22.67 -10.61 -6.07
CA HIS A 414 -23.72 -11.41 -6.73
C HIS A 414 -23.31 -11.92 -8.12
N GLY A 415 -22.15 -11.50 -8.63
CA GLY A 415 -21.66 -11.87 -9.97
C GLY A 415 -22.57 -11.43 -11.11
N VAL A 416 -23.23 -10.28 -10.99
CA VAL A 416 -24.22 -9.78 -11.97
C VAL A 416 -24.01 -8.31 -12.30
N ARG A 417 -24.21 -7.94 -13.57
CA ARG A 417 -24.32 -6.54 -14.06
C ARG A 417 -23.09 -5.65 -13.80
N GLU A 418 -21.91 -6.21 -13.53
CA GLU A 418 -20.66 -5.46 -13.29
C GLU A 418 -20.29 -4.51 -14.45
N SER A 419 -20.37 -5.02 -15.69
CA SER A 419 -20.08 -4.23 -16.90
C SER A 419 -21.03 -3.05 -17.08
N GLU A 420 -22.25 -3.17 -16.58
CA GLU A 420 -23.27 -2.14 -16.69
C GLU A 420 -23.04 -1.01 -15.69
N ILE A 421 -22.74 -1.34 -14.43
CA ILE A 421 -22.36 -0.37 -13.40
C ILE A 421 -21.10 0.40 -13.83
N ASP A 422 -20.07 -0.31 -14.28
CA ASP A 422 -18.83 0.29 -14.75
C ASP A 422 -19.08 1.26 -15.92
N ARG A 423 -19.98 0.90 -16.85
CA ARG A 423 -20.42 1.81 -17.93
C ARG A 423 -21.11 3.06 -17.38
N LEU A 424 -22.08 2.93 -16.47
CA LEU A 424 -22.82 4.07 -15.90
C LEU A 424 -21.90 5.04 -15.13
N LEU A 425 -20.94 4.51 -14.37
CA LEU A 425 -19.95 5.30 -13.64
C LEU A 425 -19.02 6.05 -14.61
N ARG A 426 -18.54 5.39 -15.67
CA ARG A 426 -17.66 6.01 -16.68
C ARG A 426 -18.35 7.07 -17.53
N GLU A 427 -19.61 6.86 -17.86
CA GLU A 427 -20.42 7.84 -18.59
C GLU A 427 -20.81 9.05 -17.72
N GLY A 428 -20.38 9.07 -16.45
CA GLY A 428 -20.64 10.16 -15.51
C GLY A 428 -22.12 10.30 -15.15
N VAL A 429 -22.89 9.21 -15.25
CA VAL A 429 -24.32 9.20 -14.89
C VAL A 429 -24.48 9.47 -13.40
N PHE A 430 -23.60 8.91 -12.57
CA PHE A 430 -23.55 9.18 -11.13
C PHE A 430 -22.79 10.48 -10.86
N VAL A 431 -23.38 11.35 -10.05
CA VAL A 431 -22.83 12.65 -9.68
C VAL A 431 -22.68 12.73 -8.16
N ASP A 432 -21.43 12.70 -7.71
CA ASP A 432 -21.06 12.89 -6.31
C ASP A 432 -21.03 14.39 -5.97
N LEU A 433 -21.94 14.82 -5.10
CA LEU A 433 -22.05 16.22 -4.69
C LEU A 433 -21.01 16.62 -3.63
N TYR A 434 -20.42 15.70 -2.86
CA TYR A 434 -19.52 16.04 -1.77
C TYR A 434 -18.20 16.70 -2.23
N PRO A 435 -17.48 16.18 -3.24
CA PRO A 435 -16.31 16.85 -3.80
C PRO A 435 -16.63 18.26 -4.31
N LEU A 436 -17.83 18.44 -4.85
CA LEU A 436 -18.27 19.74 -5.36
C LEU A 436 -18.54 20.75 -4.24
N VAL A 437 -19.20 20.31 -3.16
CA VAL A 437 -19.39 21.13 -1.96
C VAL A 437 -18.03 21.56 -1.41
N LEU A 438 -17.09 20.63 -1.24
CA LEU A 438 -15.74 20.92 -0.73
C LEU A 438 -14.98 21.94 -1.59
N ARG A 439 -15.20 21.93 -2.92
CA ARG A 439 -14.57 22.85 -3.87
C ARG A 439 -15.24 24.22 -3.89
N THR A 440 -16.53 24.29 -3.59
CA THR A 440 -17.33 25.50 -3.81
C THR A 440 -17.43 26.33 -2.54
N VAL A 441 -17.74 25.69 -1.41
CA VAL A 441 -18.15 26.38 -0.18
C VAL A 441 -17.28 26.01 1.02
N ARG A 442 -17.02 27.01 1.86
CA ARG A 442 -16.51 26.84 3.22
C ARG A 442 -17.69 26.99 4.17
N VAL A 443 -17.85 26.07 5.10
CA VAL A 443 -19.02 26.05 6.01
C VAL A 443 -18.59 26.28 7.45
N GLY A 444 -19.47 26.85 8.26
CA GLY A 444 -19.22 27.15 9.66
C GLY A 444 -19.23 25.93 10.59
N SER A 445 -19.58 24.76 10.07
CA SER A 445 -19.54 23.48 10.79
C SER A 445 -18.13 22.85 10.77
N ARG A 446 -17.82 22.04 11.79
CA ARG A 446 -16.60 21.20 11.84
C ARG A 446 -16.65 20.02 10.85
N SER A 447 -17.85 19.61 10.45
CA SER A 447 -18.11 18.47 9.58
C SER A 447 -18.85 18.90 8.32
N TYR A 448 -18.48 18.25 7.21
CA TYR A 448 -19.14 18.33 5.91
C TYR A 448 -20.01 17.09 5.67
N SER A 449 -20.62 16.50 6.70
CA SER A 449 -21.70 15.54 6.47
C SER A 449 -22.96 16.28 6.02
N ILE A 450 -23.78 15.66 5.18
CA ILE A 450 -25.00 16.29 4.65
C ILE A 450 -25.90 16.83 5.79
N LYS A 451 -26.01 16.08 6.89
CA LYS A 451 -26.73 16.47 8.12
C LYS A 451 -26.27 17.82 8.69
N LYS A 452 -24.97 18.12 8.60
CA LYS A 452 -24.41 19.39 9.10
C LYS A 452 -24.48 20.52 8.07
N LEU A 453 -24.83 20.21 6.82
CA LEU A 453 -25.08 21.18 5.76
C LEU A 453 -26.56 21.54 5.61
N GLU A 454 -27.47 20.63 5.95
CA GLU A 454 -28.94 20.82 5.89
C GLU A 454 -29.42 22.20 6.37
N PRO A 455 -28.91 22.77 7.49
CA PRO A 455 -29.33 24.09 7.94
C PRO A 455 -29.07 25.24 6.94
N LEU A 456 -28.22 25.03 5.92
CA LEU A 456 -27.89 26.03 4.90
C LEU A 456 -28.89 26.06 3.73
N TYR A 457 -29.62 24.96 3.48
CA TYR A 457 -30.42 24.81 2.26
C TYR A 457 -31.80 24.17 2.46
N MET A 458 -32.07 23.53 3.61
CA MET A 458 -33.38 22.91 3.89
C MET A 458 -34.41 23.87 4.49
N GLY A 459 -34.00 25.05 4.97
CA GLY A 459 -34.94 26.03 5.54
C GLY A 459 -35.70 25.51 6.76
N ASP A 460 -37.04 25.61 6.75
CA ASP A 460 -37.90 25.11 7.83
C ASP A 460 -38.03 23.56 7.83
N ASP A 461 -37.60 22.90 6.76
CA ASP A 461 -37.64 21.43 6.61
C ASP A 461 -36.41 20.74 7.22
N VAL A 462 -35.58 21.46 8.00
CA VAL A 462 -34.48 20.85 8.77
C VAL A 462 -35.06 19.95 9.85
N ARG A 463 -34.62 18.69 9.90
CA ARG A 463 -35.00 17.75 10.96
C ARG A 463 -34.70 18.35 12.35
N THR A 464 -35.70 18.37 13.22
CA THR A 464 -35.61 18.97 14.57
C THR A 464 -35.07 18.02 15.65
N SER A 465 -34.89 16.73 15.33
CA SER A 465 -34.31 15.74 16.23
C SER A 465 -32.87 15.37 15.83
N ASP A 466 -31.92 15.68 16.71
CA ASP A 466 -30.51 15.22 16.65
C ASP A 466 -30.37 13.69 16.94
N VAL A 467 -31.47 12.92 17.02
CA VAL A 467 -31.55 11.62 17.73
C VAL A 467 -31.59 10.40 16.79
N GLN A 468 -31.28 10.54 15.50
CA GLN A 468 -31.17 9.39 14.60
C GLN A 468 -29.81 9.40 13.89
N LYS A 469 -28.83 8.75 14.52
CA LYS A 469 -27.54 8.37 13.92
C LYS A 469 -27.79 7.27 12.88
N GLY A 470 -26.91 7.13 11.89
CA GLY A 470 -27.02 6.03 10.92
C GLY A 470 -26.95 4.64 11.57
N ASP A 471 -26.30 4.52 12.72
CA ASP A 471 -26.29 3.27 13.51
C ASP A 471 -27.68 2.94 14.08
N ASP A 472 -28.55 3.94 14.27
CA ASP A 472 -29.91 3.73 14.78
C ASP A 472 -30.82 3.09 13.72
N SER A 473 -30.55 3.30 12.41
CA SER A 473 -31.35 2.68 11.34
C SER A 473 -31.14 1.17 11.27
N ILE A 474 -29.90 0.71 11.48
CA ILE A 474 -29.56 -0.73 11.58
C ILE A 474 -30.27 -1.37 12.78
N VAL A 475 -30.24 -0.73 13.95
CA VAL A 475 -30.90 -1.25 15.16
C VAL A 475 -32.41 -1.34 14.97
N GLN A 476 -33.03 -0.31 14.38
CA GLN A 476 -34.45 -0.29 14.06
C GLN A 476 -34.82 -1.37 13.04
N TYR A 477 -34.00 -1.55 12.00
CA TYR A 477 -34.20 -2.60 11.00
C TYR A 477 -34.18 -3.98 11.63
N VAL A 478 -33.19 -4.27 12.49
CA VAL A 478 -33.12 -5.55 13.22
C VAL A 478 -34.34 -5.74 14.12
N ALA A 479 -34.74 -4.72 14.86
CA ALA A 479 -35.94 -4.78 15.70
C ALA A 479 -37.20 -5.09 14.86
N ALA A 480 -37.34 -4.47 13.67
CA ALA A 480 -38.43 -4.78 12.75
C ALA A 480 -38.40 -6.24 12.28
N ARG A 481 -37.21 -6.79 12.02
CA ARG A 481 -37.03 -8.21 11.69
C ARG A 481 -37.42 -9.13 12.84
N ASP A 482 -37.07 -8.77 14.07
CA ASP A 482 -37.43 -9.53 15.27
C ASP A 482 -38.95 -9.51 15.53
N PHE A 483 -39.60 -8.35 15.37
CA PHE A 483 -41.07 -8.24 15.44
C PHE A 483 -41.75 -9.12 14.38
N ALA A 484 -41.27 -9.08 13.14
CA ALA A 484 -41.79 -9.93 12.06
C ALA A 484 -41.60 -11.42 12.38
N ALA A 485 -40.45 -11.81 12.92
CA ALA A 485 -40.18 -13.20 13.33
C ALA A 485 -41.05 -13.65 14.51
N ALA A 486 -41.42 -12.74 15.41
CA ALA A 486 -42.35 -12.97 16.52
C ALA A 486 -43.83 -12.98 16.10
N GLY A 487 -44.15 -12.65 14.84
CA GLY A 487 -45.51 -12.57 14.32
C GLY A 487 -46.21 -11.22 14.55
N GLU A 488 -45.48 -10.20 15.00
CA GLU A 488 -45.94 -8.83 15.27
C GLU A 488 -45.77 -7.95 14.01
N GLN A 489 -46.53 -8.27 12.95
CA GLN A 489 -46.35 -7.65 11.64
C GLN A 489 -46.66 -6.14 11.62
N SER A 490 -47.63 -5.67 12.40
CA SER A 490 -48.00 -4.25 12.46
C SER A 490 -46.88 -3.37 13.00
N GLU A 491 -46.18 -3.86 14.01
CA GLU A 491 -45.04 -3.22 14.66
C GLU A 491 -43.83 -3.22 13.73
N ALA A 492 -43.57 -4.34 13.04
CA ALA A 492 -42.53 -4.41 12.02
C ALA A 492 -42.78 -3.42 10.87
N ASP A 493 -44.00 -3.39 10.32
CA ASP A 493 -44.38 -2.50 9.21
C ASP A 493 -44.26 -1.02 9.60
N ALA A 494 -44.61 -0.67 10.85
CA ALA A 494 -44.47 0.70 11.35
C ALA A 494 -43.00 1.15 11.39
N VAL A 495 -42.10 0.30 11.90
CA VAL A 495 -40.66 0.62 11.96
C VAL A 495 -40.04 0.69 10.56
N LEU A 496 -40.42 -0.20 9.64
CA LEU A 496 -39.96 -0.14 8.25
C LEU A 496 -40.47 1.12 7.52
N ALA A 497 -41.68 1.58 7.84
CA ALA A 497 -42.20 2.84 7.30
C ALA A 497 -41.40 4.05 7.78
N ASP A 498 -41.05 4.10 9.07
CA ASP A 498 -40.20 5.16 9.63
C ASP A 498 -38.81 5.19 8.96
N LEU A 499 -38.22 4.02 8.68
CA LEU A 499 -36.96 3.90 7.94
C LEU A 499 -37.08 4.38 6.48
N ALA A 500 -38.18 4.07 5.80
CA ALA A 500 -38.44 4.59 4.45
C ALA A 500 -38.57 6.12 4.44
N ASP A 501 -39.25 6.70 5.44
CA ASP A 501 -39.38 8.15 5.57
C ASP A 501 -38.04 8.84 5.88
N TYR A 502 -37.20 8.20 6.70
CA TYR A 502 -35.84 8.65 6.96
C TYR A 502 -34.99 8.69 5.67
N ASN A 503 -34.95 7.58 4.92
CA ASN A 503 -34.19 7.51 3.66
C ASN A 503 -34.74 8.45 2.58
N ARG A 504 -36.08 8.60 2.51
CA ARG A 504 -36.74 9.60 1.66
C ARG A 504 -36.23 11.01 1.98
N TYR A 505 -36.10 11.36 3.25
CA TYR A 505 -35.58 12.67 3.66
C TYR A 505 -34.15 12.89 3.16
N ASP A 506 -33.26 11.91 3.30
CA ASP A 506 -31.87 12.03 2.84
C ASP A 506 -31.78 12.16 1.29
N CYS A 507 -32.66 11.47 0.55
CA CYS A 507 -32.82 11.67 -0.91
C CYS A 507 -33.27 13.10 -1.26
N VAL A 508 -34.28 13.64 -0.55
CA VAL A 508 -34.77 15.03 -0.74
C VAL A 508 -33.69 16.04 -0.38
N SER A 509 -32.94 15.81 0.70
CA SER A 509 -31.82 16.64 1.15
C SER A 509 -30.74 16.72 0.07
N THR A 510 -30.41 15.59 -0.58
CA THR A 510 -29.46 15.54 -1.71
C THR A 510 -29.95 16.39 -2.90
N ARG A 511 -31.26 16.33 -3.21
CA ARG A 511 -31.87 17.19 -4.25
C ARG A 511 -31.81 18.67 -3.90
N ALA A 512 -32.17 19.03 -2.66
CA ALA A 512 -32.15 20.39 -2.18
C ALA A 512 -30.72 20.97 -2.21
N LEU A 513 -29.72 20.18 -1.82
CA LEU A 513 -28.32 20.54 -1.94
C LEU A 513 -27.89 20.81 -3.39
N ARG A 514 -28.25 19.93 -4.34
CA ARG A 514 -28.01 20.14 -5.77
C ARG A 514 -28.60 21.47 -6.25
N ASN A 515 -29.85 21.74 -5.87
CA ASN A 515 -30.54 22.97 -6.25
C ASN A 515 -29.89 24.21 -5.64
N TRP A 516 -29.44 24.14 -4.38
CA TRP A 516 -28.73 25.20 -3.70
C TRP A 516 -27.40 25.54 -4.37
N LEU A 517 -26.63 24.53 -4.81
CA LEU A 517 -25.40 24.75 -5.58
C LEU A 517 -25.68 25.44 -6.93
N ILE A 518 -26.77 25.08 -7.61
CA ILE A 518 -27.21 25.76 -8.85
C ILE A 518 -27.59 27.22 -8.58
N GLU A 519 -28.26 27.50 -7.47
CA GLU A 519 -28.60 28.86 -7.07
C GLU A 519 -27.36 29.72 -6.82
N ILE A 520 -26.36 29.15 -6.13
CA ILE A 520 -25.04 29.79 -5.98
C ILE A 520 -24.44 30.08 -7.35
N ALA A 521 -24.40 29.10 -8.26
CA ALA A 521 -23.88 29.31 -9.62
C ALA A 521 -24.58 30.46 -10.36
N ARG A 522 -25.92 30.54 -10.28
CA ARG A 522 -26.68 31.64 -10.89
C ARG A 522 -26.33 32.99 -10.30
N ARG A 523 -26.15 33.07 -8.97
CA ARG A 523 -25.77 34.32 -8.28
C ARG A 523 -24.39 34.80 -8.71
N GLU A 524 -23.45 33.87 -8.89
CA GLU A 524 -22.06 34.14 -9.25
C GLU A 524 -21.82 34.22 -10.78
N GLY A 525 -22.86 34.05 -11.60
CA GLY A 525 -22.78 34.14 -13.07
C GLY A 525 -22.10 32.95 -13.76
N VAL A 526 -22.07 31.78 -13.12
CA VAL A 526 -21.48 30.54 -13.64
C VAL A 526 -22.58 29.66 -14.25
N ASN A 527 -22.39 29.21 -15.50
CA ASN A 527 -23.32 28.29 -16.16
C ASN A 527 -22.81 26.84 -16.07
N PRO A 528 -23.68 25.84 -15.84
CA PRO A 528 -23.35 24.42 -15.94
C PRO A 528 -22.84 24.07 -17.35
N ALA A 529 -21.81 23.22 -17.45
CA ALA A 529 -21.22 22.85 -18.73
C ALA A 529 -22.17 21.96 -19.56
N PRO A 530 -22.19 22.09 -20.90
CA PRO A 530 -22.85 21.11 -21.77
C PRO A 530 -22.24 19.71 -21.59
N PRO A 531 -22.96 18.63 -21.97
CA PRO A 531 -22.40 17.29 -21.91
C PRO A 531 -21.21 17.17 -22.89
N ASP A 532 -20.08 16.68 -22.38
CA ASP A 532 -18.98 16.23 -23.24
C ASP A 532 -19.44 15.00 -24.05
N ALA A 533 -18.94 14.85 -25.28
CA ALA A 533 -18.93 13.54 -25.91
C ALA A 533 -18.09 12.60 -25.04
N ALA A 534 -18.51 11.34 -24.90
CA ALA A 534 -17.79 10.34 -24.11
C ALA A 534 -16.46 9.98 -24.80
N ASP A 535 -15.46 10.84 -24.68
CA ASP A 535 -14.12 10.66 -25.24
C ASP A 535 -13.18 9.87 -24.32
N GLU A 536 -13.67 9.37 -23.19
CA GLU A 536 -12.91 8.41 -22.38
C GLU A 536 -12.93 7.05 -23.09
N ILE A 537 -11.75 6.62 -23.56
CA ILE A 537 -11.51 5.33 -24.20
C ILE A 537 -12.17 4.24 -23.35
N ILE A 538 -13.30 3.74 -23.86
CA ILE A 538 -14.07 2.67 -23.22
C ILE A 538 -13.17 1.43 -23.22
N TYR A 539 -12.65 1.07 -22.04
CA TYR A 539 -12.04 -0.24 -21.87
C TYR A 539 -13.15 -1.28 -21.95
N GLU A 540 -13.31 -1.88 -23.12
CA GLU A 540 -14.08 -3.10 -23.31
C GLU A 540 -13.16 -4.31 -23.04
N PRO A 541 -13.56 -5.26 -22.18
CA PRO A 541 -12.79 -6.48 -21.97
C PRO A 541 -12.51 -7.16 -23.31
N SER A 542 -11.26 -7.58 -23.51
CA SER A 542 -10.90 -8.33 -24.72
C SER A 542 -11.80 -9.56 -24.85
N PRO A 543 -12.36 -9.85 -26.04
CA PRO A 543 -13.10 -11.10 -26.27
C PRO A 543 -12.33 -12.36 -25.86
N ARG A 544 -10.99 -12.31 -25.95
CA ARG A 544 -10.10 -13.38 -25.47
C ARG A 544 -10.13 -13.54 -23.96
N SER A 545 -10.09 -12.41 -23.23
CA SER A 545 -10.17 -12.39 -21.76
C SER A 545 -11.50 -13.02 -21.30
N VAL A 546 -12.61 -12.67 -21.96
CA VAL A 546 -13.93 -13.27 -21.71
C VAL A 546 -13.94 -14.78 -21.99
N ALA A 547 -13.32 -15.22 -23.08
CA ALA A 547 -13.25 -16.65 -23.43
C ALA A 547 -12.47 -17.47 -22.38
N LEU A 548 -11.34 -16.96 -21.90
CA LEU A 548 -10.53 -17.59 -20.85
C LEU A 548 -11.24 -17.61 -19.49
N LEU A 549 -11.97 -16.55 -19.13
CA LEU A 549 -12.80 -16.57 -17.92
C LEU A 549 -13.89 -17.65 -18.01
N ALA A 550 -14.47 -17.85 -19.18
CA ALA A 550 -15.41 -18.94 -19.40
C ALA A 550 -14.75 -20.33 -19.32
N ASP A 551 -13.47 -20.49 -19.70
CA ASP A 551 -12.70 -21.71 -19.42
C ASP A 551 -12.47 -21.92 -17.93
N ALA A 552 -12.17 -20.84 -17.19
CA ALA A 552 -11.98 -20.90 -15.74
C ALA A 552 -13.26 -21.39 -15.04
N GLU A 553 -14.43 -20.90 -15.46
CA GLU A 553 -15.73 -21.35 -14.96
C GLU A 553 -15.99 -22.83 -15.31
N ARG A 554 -15.65 -23.26 -16.53
CA ARG A 554 -15.77 -24.67 -16.93
C ARG A 554 -14.88 -25.59 -16.09
N ALA A 555 -13.64 -25.19 -15.83
CA ALA A 555 -12.70 -25.94 -15.00
C ALA A 555 -13.23 -26.04 -13.56
N ALA A 556 -13.69 -24.93 -12.98
CA ALA A 556 -14.29 -24.91 -11.65
C ALA A 556 -15.52 -25.82 -11.56
N ALA A 557 -16.40 -25.81 -12.57
CA ALA A 557 -17.56 -26.69 -12.63
C ALA A 557 -17.19 -28.19 -12.75
N ALA A 558 -16.00 -28.50 -13.27
CA ALA A 558 -15.45 -29.86 -13.35
C ALA A 558 -14.69 -30.28 -12.06
N GLY A 559 -14.56 -29.40 -11.07
CA GLY A 559 -13.78 -29.64 -9.85
C GLY A 559 -12.27 -29.44 -10.01
N GLU A 560 -11.84 -28.78 -11.10
CA GLU A 560 -10.45 -28.40 -11.36
C GLU A 560 -10.20 -26.93 -10.99
N ASP A 561 -8.94 -26.55 -10.76
CA ASP A 561 -8.59 -25.17 -10.46
C ASP A 561 -8.53 -24.31 -11.74
N GLY A 562 -9.43 -23.35 -11.86
CA GLY A 562 -9.48 -22.37 -12.96
C GLY A 562 -8.45 -21.24 -12.88
N GLN A 563 -7.56 -21.20 -11.87
CA GLN A 563 -6.66 -20.06 -11.61
C GLN A 563 -5.78 -19.68 -12.80
N VAL A 564 -5.23 -20.65 -13.53
CA VAL A 564 -4.35 -20.39 -14.67
C VAL A 564 -5.09 -19.61 -15.77
N HIS A 565 -6.34 -19.99 -16.05
CA HIS A 565 -7.18 -19.31 -17.04
C HIS A 565 -7.52 -17.88 -16.59
N ARG A 566 -7.76 -17.66 -15.29
CA ARG A 566 -7.96 -16.31 -14.74
C ARG A 566 -6.70 -15.45 -14.82
N ILE A 567 -5.53 -16.00 -14.49
CA ILE A 567 -4.26 -15.28 -14.64
C ILE A 567 -3.97 -14.98 -16.12
N ALA A 568 -4.26 -15.91 -17.03
CA ALA A 568 -4.12 -15.68 -18.47
C ALA A 568 -5.03 -14.55 -18.96
N ALA A 569 -6.29 -14.50 -18.50
CA ALA A 569 -7.20 -13.40 -18.76
C ALA A 569 -6.67 -12.07 -18.19
N ALA A 570 -6.13 -12.09 -16.96
CA ALA A 570 -5.53 -10.92 -16.34
C ALA A 570 -4.26 -10.44 -17.07
N ALA A 571 -3.46 -11.34 -17.64
CA ALA A 571 -2.27 -11.00 -18.42
C ALA A 571 -2.62 -10.20 -19.68
N ILE A 572 -3.71 -10.54 -20.38
CA ILE A 572 -4.22 -9.77 -21.53
C ILE A 572 -4.53 -8.34 -21.10
N ASP A 573 -5.13 -8.18 -19.93
CA ASP A 573 -5.57 -6.89 -19.42
C ASP A 573 -4.45 -6.08 -18.74
N TYR A 574 -3.27 -6.67 -18.51
CA TYR A 574 -2.22 -6.11 -17.66
C TYR A 574 -1.77 -4.71 -18.09
N PHE A 575 -1.24 -4.55 -19.31
CA PHE A 575 -0.74 -3.26 -19.76
C PHE A 575 -1.83 -2.19 -19.94
N PRO A 576 -3.03 -2.51 -20.47
CA PRO A 576 -4.16 -1.58 -20.44
C PRO A 576 -4.51 -1.09 -19.03
N ARG A 577 -4.54 -1.99 -18.04
CA ARG A 577 -4.83 -1.65 -16.64
C ARG A 577 -3.72 -0.84 -15.98
N GLU A 578 -2.45 -1.17 -16.22
CA GLU A 578 -1.30 -0.37 -15.78
C GLU A 578 -1.35 1.07 -16.32
N ALA A 579 -1.80 1.25 -17.57
CA ALA A 579 -1.97 2.57 -18.16
C ALA A 579 -3.25 3.30 -17.69
N LYS A 580 -4.27 2.58 -17.21
CA LYS A 580 -5.57 3.15 -16.82
C LYS A 580 -5.43 4.20 -15.71
N SER A 581 -4.71 3.88 -14.63
CA SER A 581 -4.56 4.79 -13.49
C SER A 581 -3.90 6.11 -13.90
N PHE A 582 -2.92 6.04 -14.81
CA PHE A 582 -2.31 7.21 -15.42
C PHE A 582 -3.34 8.08 -16.16
N TRP A 583 -4.11 7.49 -17.07
CA TRP A 583 -5.05 8.24 -17.92
C TRP A 583 -6.22 8.82 -17.12
N VAL A 584 -6.78 8.06 -16.18
CA VAL A 584 -7.80 8.57 -15.24
C VAL A 584 -7.26 9.79 -14.49
N SER A 585 -6.07 9.67 -13.91
CA SER A 585 -5.45 10.77 -13.17
C SER A 585 -5.11 11.95 -14.09
N HIS A 586 -4.69 11.69 -15.34
CA HIS A 586 -4.39 12.74 -16.32
C HIS A 586 -5.64 13.55 -16.67
N PHE A 587 -6.74 12.89 -17.06
CA PHE A 587 -7.99 13.58 -17.39
C PHE A 587 -8.61 14.27 -16.19
N GLN A 588 -8.51 13.69 -15.00
CA GLN A 588 -8.90 14.34 -13.76
C GLN A 588 -8.13 15.66 -13.54
N ARG A 589 -6.80 15.66 -13.75
CA ARG A 589 -5.99 16.90 -13.67
C ARG A 589 -6.40 17.95 -14.72
N LEU A 590 -6.86 17.55 -15.89
CA LEU A 590 -7.38 18.52 -16.86
C LEU A 590 -8.64 19.24 -16.37
N ARG A 591 -9.39 18.64 -15.43
CA ARG A 591 -10.67 19.13 -14.89
C ARG A 591 -10.58 19.74 -13.48
N GLU A 592 -9.39 19.75 -12.87
CA GLU A 592 -9.17 20.20 -11.48
C GLU A 592 -8.22 21.40 -11.40
N PRO A 593 -8.35 22.31 -10.42
CA PRO A 593 -7.39 23.40 -10.23
C PRO A 593 -6.03 22.89 -9.74
N VAL A 594 -4.94 23.56 -10.14
CA VAL A 594 -3.57 23.14 -9.83
C VAL A 594 -3.25 23.03 -8.32
N THR A 595 -3.96 23.79 -7.49
CA THR A 595 -3.82 23.78 -6.02
C THR A 595 -4.25 22.47 -5.36
N MET A 596 -5.01 21.62 -6.06
CA MET A 596 -5.42 20.30 -5.55
C MET A 596 -4.29 19.28 -5.60
N TRP A 597 -3.24 19.55 -6.37
CA TRP A 597 -2.14 18.61 -6.58
C TRP A 597 -0.89 19.00 -5.80
N ASP A 598 -0.99 19.92 -4.83
CA ASP A 598 0.13 20.28 -3.97
C ASP A 598 0.70 19.03 -3.28
N GLY A 599 2.00 18.81 -3.42
CA GLY A 599 2.67 17.60 -2.92
C GLY A 599 2.42 16.32 -3.75
N THR A 600 1.74 16.41 -4.90
CA THR A 600 1.56 15.27 -5.81
C THR A 600 2.87 14.99 -6.54
N ARG A 601 3.28 13.71 -6.52
CA ARG A 601 4.50 13.23 -7.19
C ARG A 601 4.41 13.45 -8.71
N ASP A 602 5.54 13.81 -9.33
CA ASP A 602 5.64 13.99 -10.78
C ASP A 602 4.75 15.13 -11.33
N VAL A 603 4.23 15.97 -10.44
CA VAL A 603 3.56 17.23 -10.75
C VAL A 603 4.44 18.36 -10.20
N VAL A 604 4.76 19.32 -11.06
CA VAL A 604 5.58 20.49 -10.69
C VAL A 604 4.72 21.72 -10.90
N ARG A 605 4.34 22.39 -9.82
CA ARG A 605 3.60 23.66 -9.91
C ARG A 605 4.59 24.76 -10.28
N VAL A 606 4.38 25.40 -11.42
CA VAL A 606 5.31 26.41 -11.96
C VAL A 606 5.15 27.70 -11.15
N ASP A 607 6.25 28.17 -10.56
CA ASP A 607 6.35 29.50 -10.00
C ASP A 607 6.71 30.47 -11.14
N ARG A 608 5.72 31.29 -11.51
CA ARG A 608 5.86 32.28 -12.58
C ARG A 608 6.81 33.42 -12.22
N ALA A 609 7.00 33.73 -10.93
CA ALA A 609 7.85 34.83 -10.51
C ALA A 609 9.34 34.49 -10.65
N THR A 610 9.70 33.21 -10.62
CA THR A 610 11.08 32.73 -10.64
C THR A 610 11.44 31.96 -11.92
N SER A 611 10.47 31.55 -12.74
CA SER A 611 10.70 30.91 -14.05
C SER A 611 11.09 31.90 -15.15
N THR A 612 11.97 31.53 -16.08
CA THR A 612 12.48 32.41 -17.15
C THR A 612 12.62 31.71 -18.50
N VAL A 613 12.42 32.44 -19.61
CA VAL A 613 12.70 31.94 -20.95
C VAL A 613 14.21 32.07 -21.23
N ARG A 614 14.87 30.95 -21.54
CA ARG A 614 16.32 30.88 -21.82
C ARG A 614 16.65 31.07 -23.30
N ARG A 615 15.81 30.53 -24.18
CA ARG A 615 15.92 30.69 -25.63
C ARG A 615 14.54 30.95 -26.22
N GLU A 616 14.41 32.07 -26.93
CA GLU A 616 13.21 32.40 -27.69
C GLU A 616 12.95 31.42 -28.84
N TRP A 617 11.71 31.43 -29.35
CA TRP A 617 11.28 30.60 -30.46
C TRP A 617 12.21 30.70 -31.67
N SER A 618 12.92 29.61 -31.96
CA SER A 618 13.83 29.51 -33.12
C SER A 618 13.96 28.06 -33.60
N VAL A 619 14.40 27.89 -34.86
CA VAL A 619 14.67 26.56 -35.43
C VAL A 619 16.08 26.15 -35.01
N ALA A 620 16.16 25.17 -34.10
CA ALA A 620 17.43 24.63 -33.64
C ALA A 620 18.14 23.83 -34.75
N GLU A 621 19.47 23.78 -34.71
CA GLU A 621 20.30 23.06 -35.68
C GLU A 621 19.88 21.58 -35.76
N GLY A 622 19.58 21.09 -36.97
CA GLY A 622 19.09 19.73 -37.21
C GLY A 622 17.59 19.49 -36.96
N ARG A 623 16.82 20.48 -36.48
CA ARG A 623 15.36 20.37 -36.32
C ARG A 623 14.59 21.03 -37.47
N ARG A 624 13.35 20.57 -37.69
CA ARG A 624 12.43 21.08 -38.72
C ARG A 624 11.32 21.98 -38.17
N VAL A 625 11.22 22.11 -36.84
CA VAL A 625 10.11 22.79 -36.13
C VAL A 625 10.71 23.85 -35.20
N MET A 626 10.02 24.99 -35.08
CA MET A 626 10.40 26.03 -34.10
C MET A 626 10.28 25.50 -32.68
N SER A 627 11.23 25.88 -31.83
CA SER A 627 11.26 25.50 -30.41
C SER A 627 11.81 26.64 -29.56
N ARG A 628 11.39 26.67 -28.29
CA ARG A 628 11.94 27.55 -27.25
C ARG A 628 12.43 26.73 -26.06
N GLU A 629 13.30 27.33 -25.25
CA GLU A 629 13.77 26.75 -23.99
C GLU A 629 13.34 27.60 -22.81
N ILE A 630 12.78 26.95 -21.80
CA ILE A 630 12.23 27.58 -20.61
C ILE A 630 12.88 26.94 -19.39
N GLU A 631 13.42 27.78 -18.52
CA GLU A 631 13.80 27.40 -17.18
C GLU A 631 12.58 27.52 -16.26
N ILE A 632 12.07 26.37 -15.83
CA ILE A 632 10.93 26.24 -14.94
C ILE A 632 11.43 26.10 -13.51
N ARG A 633 10.97 27.00 -12.64
CA ARG A 633 11.16 26.98 -11.19
C ARG A 633 9.81 26.74 -10.52
N GLY A 634 9.78 26.04 -9.39
CA GLY A 634 8.51 25.68 -8.75
C GLY A 634 8.63 24.65 -7.63
N GLU A 635 7.47 24.28 -7.06
CA GLU A 635 7.42 23.26 -6.00
C GLU A 635 7.59 21.87 -6.64
N VAL A 636 8.77 21.28 -6.45
CA VAL A 636 9.07 19.90 -6.86
C VAL A 636 8.80 18.98 -5.69
N SER A 637 7.68 18.27 -5.74
CA SER A 637 7.32 17.29 -4.70
C SER A 637 8.43 16.25 -4.52
N PRO A 638 8.84 15.93 -3.27
CA PRO A 638 9.83 14.89 -3.02
C PRO A 638 9.43 13.55 -3.67
N GLY A 639 10.37 12.96 -4.42
CA GLY A 639 10.14 11.71 -5.15
C GLY A 639 9.66 11.90 -6.60
N THR A 640 9.61 13.12 -7.12
CA THR A 640 9.48 13.39 -8.56
C THR A 640 10.63 12.75 -9.35
N THR A 641 10.30 12.15 -10.49
CA THR A 641 11.16 11.30 -11.33
C THR A 641 11.32 11.80 -12.77
N LEU A 642 10.94 13.06 -13.03
CA LEU A 642 11.14 13.73 -14.31
C LEU A 642 12.64 13.91 -14.60
N GLY A 643 13.26 12.91 -15.23
CA GLY A 643 14.67 12.94 -15.62
C GLY A 643 14.92 13.65 -16.95
N SER A 644 16.20 13.90 -17.27
CA SER A 644 16.61 14.36 -18.60
C SER A 644 16.15 13.36 -19.68
N GLY A 645 15.58 13.88 -20.76
CA GLY A 645 14.94 13.14 -21.84
C GLY A 645 13.47 12.78 -21.59
N ALA A 646 12.91 13.03 -20.40
CA ALA A 646 11.48 12.79 -20.13
C ALA A 646 10.59 13.73 -20.95
N GLN A 647 9.37 13.28 -21.26
CA GLN A 647 8.40 14.02 -22.06
C GLN A 647 7.10 14.35 -21.28
N PRO A 648 7.16 15.18 -20.22
CA PRO A 648 5.98 15.54 -19.44
C PRO A 648 4.98 16.41 -20.22
N PHE A 649 3.77 16.53 -19.69
CA PHE A 649 2.78 17.49 -20.19
C PHE A 649 2.90 18.81 -19.43
N ALA A 650 3.17 19.89 -20.14
CA ALA A 650 3.00 21.26 -19.68
C ALA A 650 1.51 21.64 -19.76
N LEU A 651 0.92 22.06 -18.64
CA LEU A 651 -0.50 22.44 -18.55
C LEU A 651 -0.67 23.95 -18.69
N TYR A 652 -1.58 24.37 -19.57
CA TYR A 652 -1.98 25.76 -19.78
C TYR A 652 -3.44 25.99 -19.35
N PRO A 653 -3.81 27.21 -18.90
CA PRO A 653 -5.20 27.51 -18.56
C PRO A 653 -6.09 27.47 -19.80
N VAL A 654 -7.40 27.30 -19.60
CA VAL A 654 -8.42 27.58 -20.62
C VAL A 654 -8.87 29.04 -20.50
N PRO A 655 -8.91 29.82 -21.60
CA PRO A 655 -8.57 29.46 -22.97
C PRO A 655 -7.06 29.25 -23.18
N ALA A 656 -6.69 28.23 -23.96
CA ALA A 656 -5.28 27.90 -24.24
C ALA A 656 -4.62 28.96 -25.13
N PRO A 657 -3.29 29.16 -25.02
CA PRO A 657 -2.55 30.12 -25.84
C PRO A 657 -2.29 29.62 -27.28
N PHE A 658 -2.81 28.45 -27.65
CA PHE A 658 -2.66 27.84 -28.97
C PHE A 658 -3.96 27.13 -29.38
N ASP A 659 -4.17 26.95 -30.69
CA ASP A 659 -5.36 26.31 -31.22
C ASP A 659 -5.41 24.80 -30.91
N ILE A 660 -6.42 24.41 -30.13
CA ILE A 660 -6.73 23.03 -29.78
C ILE A 660 -8.20 22.90 -29.41
N GLU A 661 -8.78 21.74 -29.70
CA GLU A 661 -10.13 21.40 -29.25
C GLU A 661 -10.06 21.00 -27.77
N VAL A 662 -10.78 21.74 -26.93
CA VAL A 662 -10.76 21.55 -25.47
C VAL A 662 -12.09 20.94 -25.04
N PRO A 663 -12.08 19.82 -24.28
CA PRO A 663 -13.30 19.27 -23.69
C PRO A 663 -14.04 20.33 -22.86
N SER A 664 -15.38 20.34 -22.89
CA SER A 664 -16.19 21.40 -22.28
C SER A 664 -16.06 21.48 -20.75
N ARG A 665 -15.61 20.39 -20.10
CA ARG A 665 -15.35 20.32 -18.65
C ARG A 665 -13.87 20.49 -18.27
N ALA A 666 -12.97 20.67 -19.24
CA ALA A 666 -11.55 20.88 -18.96
C ALA A 666 -11.28 22.35 -18.60
N VAL A 667 -10.49 22.55 -17.55
CA VAL A 667 -9.97 23.86 -17.11
C VAL A 667 -8.49 24.04 -17.45
N HIS A 668 -7.81 22.97 -17.87
CA HIS A 668 -6.43 22.97 -18.34
C HIS A 668 -6.29 22.24 -19.69
N VAL A 669 -5.26 22.63 -20.44
CA VAL A 669 -4.89 22.04 -21.72
C VAL A 669 -3.47 21.49 -21.67
N PRO A 670 -3.24 20.22 -22.02
CA PRO A 670 -1.90 19.63 -21.99
C PRO A 670 -1.12 19.85 -23.30
N HIS A 671 0.18 20.10 -23.18
CA HIS A 671 1.14 20.11 -24.29
C HIS A 671 2.40 19.33 -23.93
N THR A 672 2.88 18.45 -24.81
CA THR A 672 4.07 17.66 -24.52
C THR A 672 5.35 18.49 -24.70
N VAL A 673 6.18 18.54 -23.64
CA VAL A 673 7.50 19.19 -23.64
C VAL A 673 8.59 18.16 -23.40
N THR A 674 9.86 18.50 -23.63
CA THR A 674 11.00 17.60 -23.33
C THR A 674 11.87 18.22 -22.24
N VAL A 675 12.17 17.48 -21.18
CA VAL A 675 13.15 17.89 -20.17
C VAL A 675 14.55 17.70 -20.75
N THR A 676 15.30 18.77 -20.92
CA THR A 676 16.68 18.71 -21.39
C THR A 676 17.66 18.57 -20.24
N GLU A 677 17.40 19.26 -19.14
CA GLU A 677 18.25 19.28 -17.95
C GLU A 677 17.40 19.32 -16.67
N VAL A 678 17.88 18.68 -15.62
CA VAL A 678 17.29 18.73 -14.28
C VAL A 678 18.14 19.68 -13.45
N LEU A 679 17.51 20.69 -12.83
CA LEU A 679 18.16 21.70 -11.99
C LEU A 679 17.88 21.40 -10.51
N ASP A 680 18.63 22.02 -9.59
CA ASP A 680 18.48 21.79 -8.14
C ASP A 680 17.08 22.11 -7.62
N ASP A 681 16.44 23.16 -8.17
CA ASP A 681 15.11 23.66 -7.82
C ASP A 681 14.20 23.84 -9.06
N GLY A 682 14.40 23.05 -10.12
CA GLY A 682 13.63 23.22 -11.35
C GLY A 682 14.03 22.33 -12.53
N TYR A 683 13.59 22.71 -13.72
CA TYR A 683 13.87 21.98 -14.97
C TYR A 683 14.15 22.95 -16.11
N LEU A 684 15.11 22.59 -16.97
CA LEU A 684 15.19 23.18 -18.30
C LEU A 684 14.35 22.32 -19.25
N ILE A 685 13.33 22.93 -19.85
CA ILE A 685 12.46 22.25 -20.80
C ILE A 685 12.58 22.85 -22.20
N THR A 686 12.47 22.01 -23.22
CA THR A 686 12.28 22.41 -24.60
C THR A 686 10.82 22.23 -25.00
N GLU A 687 10.21 23.29 -25.49
CA GLU A 687 8.84 23.32 -26.01
C GLU A 687 8.86 23.52 -27.53
N SER A 688 7.97 22.84 -28.26
CA SER A 688 7.89 22.92 -29.74
C SER A 688 6.57 23.55 -30.18
N ALA A 689 6.61 24.28 -31.31
CA ALA A 689 5.47 24.96 -31.90
C ALA A 689 4.41 23.94 -32.40
N ILE A 690 3.13 24.28 -32.25
CA ILE A 690 2.00 23.47 -32.73
C ILE A 690 1.53 24.05 -34.06
N GLN A 691 1.60 23.27 -35.14
CA GLN A 691 1.18 23.72 -36.49
C GLN A 691 1.77 25.07 -36.93
N GLY A 692 2.95 25.44 -36.40
CA GLY A 692 3.62 26.71 -36.68
C GLY A 692 3.23 27.88 -35.77
N GLN A 693 2.32 27.68 -34.81
CA GLN A 693 1.95 28.69 -33.80
C GLN A 693 2.95 28.71 -32.63
N THR A 694 3.22 29.92 -32.14
CA THR A 694 4.13 30.22 -31.02
C THR A 694 3.42 31.12 -30.02
N TRP A 695 3.75 31.01 -28.74
CA TRP A 695 3.13 31.77 -27.65
C TRP A 695 4.16 32.16 -26.59
N ASP A 696 3.82 33.15 -25.75
CA ASP A 696 4.74 33.70 -24.74
C ASP A 696 4.44 33.18 -23.33
N GLU A 697 3.19 32.79 -23.07
CA GLU A 697 2.69 32.33 -21.77
C GLU A 697 3.52 31.17 -21.22
N LEU A 698 3.77 31.19 -19.91
CA LEU A 698 4.37 30.06 -19.18
C LEU A 698 3.28 29.06 -18.74
N PRO A 699 3.61 27.76 -18.71
CA PRO A 699 2.69 26.76 -18.19
C PRO A 699 2.40 26.98 -16.70
N LEU A 700 1.25 26.47 -16.24
CA LEU A 700 0.85 26.48 -14.83
C LEU A 700 1.49 25.33 -14.05
N ALA A 701 1.64 24.18 -14.70
CA ALA A 701 2.22 22.99 -14.10
C ALA A 701 2.89 22.11 -15.15
N LEU A 702 3.87 21.29 -14.73
CA LEU A 702 4.29 20.09 -15.45
C LEU A 702 3.61 18.88 -14.81
N THR A 703 3.15 17.93 -15.62
CA THR A 703 2.51 16.69 -15.18
C THR A 703 3.13 15.48 -15.87
N PRO A 704 2.95 14.25 -15.34
CA PRO A 704 3.75 13.09 -15.74
C PRO A 704 3.60 12.73 -17.23
N ALA A 705 4.66 12.17 -17.83
CA ALA A 705 4.68 11.73 -19.23
C ALA A 705 3.73 10.55 -19.49
N SER A 706 3.27 10.41 -20.73
CA SER A 706 2.42 9.28 -21.12
C SER A 706 3.16 7.93 -21.01
N PRO A 707 2.47 6.84 -20.60
CA PRO A 707 3.05 5.51 -20.56
C PRO A 707 3.58 5.05 -21.93
N PRO A 708 4.66 4.26 -21.97
CA PRO A 708 5.21 3.74 -23.22
C PRO A 708 4.21 2.81 -23.92
N ARG A 709 4.25 2.77 -25.27
CA ARG A 709 3.43 1.85 -26.06
C ARG A 709 3.96 0.42 -25.94
N VAL A 710 3.07 -0.53 -25.68
CA VAL A 710 3.40 -1.95 -25.37
C VAL A 710 2.93 -2.95 -26.45
N VAL A 711 2.83 -2.51 -27.70
CA VAL A 711 2.19 -3.29 -28.79
C VAL A 711 2.77 -4.70 -28.97
N SER A 712 4.10 -4.85 -28.98
CA SER A 712 4.72 -6.18 -29.19
C SER A 712 4.55 -7.10 -27.99
N LEU A 713 4.60 -6.57 -26.76
CA LEU A 713 4.39 -7.36 -25.56
C LEU A 713 2.95 -7.85 -25.48
N GLN A 714 1.98 -6.96 -25.75
CA GLN A 714 0.57 -7.32 -25.80
C GLN A 714 0.32 -8.39 -26.85
N GLY A 715 0.88 -8.26 -28.06
CA GLY A 715 0.73 -9.27 -29.11
C GLY A 715 1.26 -10.64 -28.71
N ALA A 716 2.41 -10.71 -28.02
CA ALA A 716 2.96 -11.98 -27.54
C ALA A 716 2.08 -12.62 -26.43
N ILE A 717 1.53 -11.81 -25.53
CA ILE A 717 0.58 -12.28 -24.50
C ILE A 717 -0.70 -12.80 -25.16
N ASP A 718 -1.27 -12.07 -26.12
CA ASP A 718 -2.48 -12.46 -26.84
C ASP A 718 -2.28 -13.81 -27.56
N GLU A 719 -1.14 -14.02 -28.24
CA GLU A 719 -0.79 -15.28 -28.91
C GLU A 719 -0.69 -16.45 -27.92
N TRP A 720 -0.02 -16.25 -26.78
CA TRP A 720 0.09 -17.27 -25.75
C TRP A 720 -1.28 -17.59 -25.11
N ALA A 721 -2.08 -16.56 -24.84
CA ALA A 721 -3.43 -16.69 -24.31
C ALA A 721 -4.35 -17.46 -25.27
N ASP A 722 -4.25 -17.20 -26.58
CA ASP A 722 -4.96 -17.97 -27.62
C ASP A 722 -4.54 -19.46 -27.59
N ALA A 723 -3.26 -19.76 -27.32
CA ALA A 723 -2.77 -21.14 -27.18
C ALA A 723 -3.30 -21.84 -25.92
N VAL A 724 -3.38 -21.12 -24.79
CA VAL A 724 -4.00 -21.63 -23.55
C VAL A 724 -5.48 -21.96 -23.79
N HIS A 725 -6.23 -21.04 -24.38
CA HIS A 725 -7.64 -21.25 -24.72
C HIS A 725 -7.83 -22.46 -25.66
N ALA A 726 -6.98 -22.58 -26.68
CA ALA A 726 -7.05 -23.70 -27.63
C ALA A 726 -6.72 -25.07 -27.02
N ALA A 727 -5.92 -25.10 -25.95
CA ALA A 727 -5.54 -26.33 -25.26
C ALA A 727 -6.60 -26.82 -24.26
N ALA A 728 -7.53 -25.95 -23.85
CA ALA A 728 -8.50 -26.24 -22.80
C ALA A 728 -9.30 -27.56 -23.07
N PRO A 729 -9.45 -28.44 -22.06
CA PRO A 729 -9.13 -28.24 -20.64
C PRO A 729 -7.66 -28.51 -20.26
N ALA A 730 -6.83 -28.97 -21.20
CA ALA A 730 -5.40 -29.12 -20.98
C ALA A 730 -4.69 -27.75 -21.09
N PHE A 731 -3.36 -27.76 -20.94
CA PHE A 731 -2.55 -26.56 -21.07
C PHE A 731 -1.38 -26.77 -22.04
N PRO A 732 -0.87 -25.70 -22.66
CA PRO A 732 0.35 -25.75 -23.46
C PRO A 732 1.56 -26.24 -22.65
N GLU A 733 2.43 -26.98 -23.31
CA GLU A 733 3.68 -27.46 -22.73
C GLU A 733 4.81 -26.44 -22.93
N ASP A 734 4.77 -25.34 -22.18
CA ASP A 734 5.78 -24.28 -22.21
C ASP A 734 6.14 -23.73 -20.81
N ALA A 735 7.24 -22.98 -20.77
CA ALA A 735 7.80 -22.44 -19.53
C ALA A 735 6.86 -21.43 -18.83
N ALA A 736 6.12 -20.61 -19.58
CA ALA A 736 5.20 -19.63 -19.01
C ALA A 736 4.04 -20.35 -18.28
N THR A 737 3.50 -21.39 -18.91
CA THR A 737 2.45 -22.22 -18.34
C THR A 737 2.93 -22.97 -17.09
N ASP A 738 4.12 -23.56 -17.12
CA ASP A 738 4.70 -24.26 -15.96
C ASP A 738 4.88 -23.32 -14.75
N ILE A 739 5.38 -22.09 -14.99
CA ILE A 739 5.51 -21.06 -13.96
C ILE A 739 4.15 -20.71 -13.37
N LEU A 740 3.15 -20.41 -14.21
CA LEU A 740 1.82 -20.01 -13.76
C LEU A 740 1.12 -21.11 -12.95
N ARG A 741 1.31 -22.37 -13.34
CA ARG A 741 0.81 -23.55 -12.63
C ARG A 741 1.63 -23.93 -11.39
N ARG A 742 2.76 -23.24 -11.14
CA ARG A 742 3.73 -23.56 -10.10
C ARG A 742 4.15 -25.04 -10.12
N LEU A 743 4.34 -25.57 -11.33
CA LEU A 743 4.84 -26.94 -11.51
C LEU A 743 6.36 -26.95 -11.33
N PRO A 744 6.93 -28.00 -10.70
CA PRO A 744 8.36 -28.26 -10.80
C PRO A 744 8.80 -28.28 -12.27
N PRO A 745 10.00 -27.78 -12.61
CA PRO A 745 10.53 -27.77 -13.96
C PRO A 745 10.42 -29.13 -14.64
N ARG A 746 9.84 -29.15 -15.85
CA ARG A 746 9.75 -30.38 -16.66
C ARG A 746 11.11 -30.71 -17.24
N THR A 747 11.53 -31.96 -17.08
CA THR A 747 12.83 -32.48 -17.52
C THR A 747 12.66 -33.53 -18.62
N LEU A 748 13.62 -33.60 -19.54
CA LEU A 748 13.72 -34.62 -20.59
C LEU A 748 13.97 -36.00 -20.00
N SER A 749 14.70 -36.06 -18.87
CA SER A 749 14.93 -37.30 -18.12
C SER A 749 13.70 -37.82 -17.36
N GLY A 750 12.75 -36.95 -17.01
CA GLY A 750 11.63 -37.25 -16.11
C GLY A 750 12.01 -37.28 -14.62
N GLU A 751 13.26 -36.98 -14.27
CA GLU A 751 13.77 -36.91 -12.91
C GLU A 751 13.71 -35.47 -12.36
N TYR A 752 13.80 -35.33 -11.02
CA TYR A 752 13.93 -34.02 -10.38
C TYR A 752 15.26 -33.33 -10.72
N LEU A 753 15.32 -32.01 -10.54
CA LEU A 753 16.54 -31.23 -10.70
C LEU A 753 17.69 -31.81 -9.85
N PRO A 754 18.93 -31.85 -10.37
CA PRO A 754 20.05 -32.38 -9.63
C PRO A 754 20.32 -31.55 -8.38
N ALA A 755 20.67 -32.18 -7.26
CA ALA A 755 21.09 -31.42 -6.09
C ALA A 755 22.31 -30.54 -6.41
N ALA A 756 22.33 -29.30 -5.89
CA ALA A 756 23.42 -28.35 -6.14
C ALA A 756 24.80 -28.88 -5.72
N GLY A 757 24.87 -29.72 -4.67
CA GLY A 757 26.14 -30.22 -4.14
C GLY A 757 27.09 -29.09 -3.74
N GLU A 758 28.38 -29.23 -4.07
CA GLU A 758 29.39 -28.18 -3.87
C GLU A 758 29.54 -27.22 -5.07
N ASP A 759 29.00 -27.57 -6.25
CA ASP A 759 29.11 -26.79 -7.49
C ASP A 759 27.73 -26.44 -8.07
N ALA A 760 27.21 -25.31 -7.62
CA ALA A 760 25.92 -24.79 -8.10
C ALA A 760 25.94 -24.45 -9.61
N ILE A 761 27.09 -24.05 -10.18
CA ILE A 761 27.17 -23.69 -11.61
C ILE A 761 26.96 -24.96 -12.44
N ASP A 762 27.63 -26.05 -12.09
CA ASP A 762 27.46 -27.33 -12.79
C ASP A 762 26.04 -27.89 -12.66
N ALA A 763 25.44 -27.81 -11.47
CA ALA A 763 24.06 -28.24 -11.26
C ALA A 763 23.06 -27.41 -12.08
N ILE A 764 23.26 -26.09 -12.19
CA ILE A 764 22.44 -25.22 -13.03
C ILE A 764 22.62 -25.57 -14.51
N VAL A 765 23.85 -25.75 -15.00
CA VAL A 765 24.11 -26.14 -16.41
C VAL A 765 23.44 -27.47 -16.73
N ARG A 766 23.61 -28.51 -15.91
CA ARG A 766 22.96 -29.81 -16.09
C ARG A 766 21.44 -29.71 -16.04
N GLY A 767 20.90 -28.93 -15.10
CA GLY A 767 19.46 -28.67 -15.00
C GLY A 767 18.91 -28.02 -16.27
N VAL A 768 19.55 -26.97 -16.77
CA VAL A 768 19.14 -26.26 -17.99
C VAL A 768 19.19 -27.16 -19.23
N LEU A 769 20.23 -27.99 -19.36
CA LEU A 769 20.35 -28.95 -20.47
C LEU A 769 19.25 -29.99 -20.47
N ASP A 770 18.77 -30.38 -19.29
CA ASP A 770 17.72 -31.38 -19.11
C ASP A 770 16.31 -30.79 -19.19
N LEU A 771 16.11 -29.47 -19.30
CA LEU A 771 14.76 -28.89 -19.42
C LEU A 771 14.06 -29.28 -20.73
N ASP A 772 12.83 -29.77 -20.61
CA ASP A 772 11.90 -29.94 -21.74
C ASP A 772 10.96 -28.72 -21.85
N ARG A 773 11.43 -27.71 -22.58
CA ARG A 773 10.70 -26.47 -22.86
C ARG A 773 10.11 -25.79 -21.61
N SER A 774 10.82 -25.88 -20.49
CA SER A 774 10.39 -25.41 -19.17
C SER A 774 11.30 -24.30 -18.63
N TYR A 775 11.20 -24.01 -17.34
CA TYR A 775 11.98 -22.97 -16.66
C TYR A 775 12.91 -23.56 -15.60
N LEU A 776 13.90 -22.81 -15.16
CA LEU A 776 14.68 -23.11 -13.96
C LEU A 776 14.89 -21.81 -13.18
N ALA A 777 14.68 -21.86 -11.86
CA ALA A 777 14.79 -20.69 -11.00
C ALA A 777 16.06 -20.71 -10.15
N VAL A 778 16.71 -19.55 -10.02
CA VAL A 778 17.89 -19.34 -9.18
C VAL A 778 17.67 -18.09 -8.35
N GLN A 779 17.47 -18.29 -7.04
CA GLN A 779 17.45 -17.21 -6.08
C GLN A 779 18.87 -16.94 -5.59
N GLY A 780 19.35 -15.72 -5.81
CA GLY A 780 20.66 -15.31 -5.30
C GLY A 780 20.58 -14.08 -4.40
N PRO A 781 20.71 -14.25 -3.07
CA PRO A 781 20.81 -13.14 -2.12
C PRO A 781 21.95 -12.14 -2.42
N PRO A 782 22.02 -10.99 -1.73
CA PRO A 782 23.11 -10.02 -1.85
C PRO A 782 24.50 -10.62 -1.64
N GLY A 783 25.42 -10.27 -2.54
CA GLY A 783 26.82 -10.71 -2.48
C GLY A 783 27.07 -12.20 -2.79
N THR A 784 26.04 -12.96 -3.15
CA THR A 784 26.17 -14.41 -3.46
C THR A 784 26.77 -14.73 -4.82
N GLY A 785 27.02 -13.68 -5.62
CA GLY A 785 27.60 -13.84 -6.94
C GLY A 785 26.59 -14.16 -8.05
N LYS A 786 25.30 -13.80 -7.91
CA LYS A 786 24.27 -13.95 -8.97
C LYS A 786 24.80 -13.74 -10.39
N THR A 787 25.29 -12.53 -10.68
CA THR A 787 25.79 -12.17 -12.01
C THR A 787 27.01 -13.01 -12.40
N PHE A 788 27.89 -13.37 -11.46
CA PHE A 788 29.03 -14.28 -11.71
C PHE A 788 28.56 -15.70 -12.07
N THR A 789 27.65 -16.27 -11.29
CA THR A 789 27.03 -17.57 -11.56
C THR A 789 26.31 -17.56 -12.91
N GLY A 790 25.48 -16.55 -13.16
CA GLY A 790 24.75 -16.38 -14.42
C GLY A 790 25.69 -16.29 -15.63
N SER A 791 26.73 -15.45 -15.57
CA SER A 791 27.68 -15.33 -16.67
C SER A 791 28.49 -16.60 -16.93
N GLN A 792 28.86 -17.34 -15.88
CA GLN A 792 29.57 -18.62 -16.01
C GLN A 792 28.66 -19.70 -16.63
N VAL A 793 27.40 -19.78 -16.18
CA VAL A 793 26.39 -20.69 -16.77
C VAL A 793 26.20 -20.38 -18.26
N ILE A 794 26.02 -19.10 -18.62
CA ILE A 794 25.87 -18.67 -20.02
C ILE A 794 27.12 -19.04 -20.82
N ALA A 795 28.32 -18.74 -20.31
CA ALA A 795 29.58 -19.02 -21.01
C ALA A 795 29.75 -20.52 -21.28
N ARG A 796 29.47 -21.38 -20.30
CA ARG A 796 29.52 -22.84 -20.48
C ARG A 796 28.48 -23.33 -21.50
N LEU A 797 27.23 -22.87 -21.43
CA LEU A 797 26.19 -23.26 -22.38
C LEU A 797 26.52 -22.84 -23.83
N VAL A 798 27.08 -21.64 -24.02
CA VAL A 798 27.47 -21.12 -25.33
C VAL A 798 28.70 -21.85 -25.88
N ASN A 799 29.76 -21.98 -25.07
CA ASN A 799 31.04 -22.54 -25.52
C ASN A 799 31.04 -24.07 -25.61
N GLU A 800 30.40 -24.76 -24.66
CA GLU A 800 30.41 -26.23 -24.57
C GLU A 800 29.24 -26.87 -25.35
N HIS A 801 28.11 -26.16 -25.49
CA HIS A 801 26.87 -26.71 -26.05
C HIS A 801 26.31 -25.94 -27.25
N GLY A 802 26.92 -24.82 -27.64
CA GLY A 802 26.49 -24.05 -28.81
C GLY A 802 25.13 -23.38 -28.65
N PHE A 803 24.70 -23.08 -27.42
CA PHE A 803 23.38 -22.47 -27.17
C PHE A 803 23.26 -21.06 -27.75
N LYS A 804 22.07 -20.75 -28.28
CA LYS A 804 21.65 -19.36 -28.55
C LYS A 804 20.95 -18.80 -27.33
N VAL A 805 21.57 -17.81 -26.70
CA VAL A 805 21.13 -17.26 -25.40
C VAL A 805 20.69 -15.81 -25.54
N GLY A 806 19.48 -15.51 -25.07
CA GLY A 806 19.04 -14.12 -24.83
C GLY A 806 19.28 -13.70 -23.39
N VAL A 807 19.63 -12.44 -23.17
CA VAL A 807 19.68 -11.81 -21.85
C VAL A 807 18.73 -10.63 -21.80
N VAL A 808 17.76 -10.69 -20.87
CA VAL A 808 16.78 -9.63 -20.61
C VAL A 808 16.79 -9.24 -19.13
N ALA A 809 16.58 -7.96 -18.85
CA ALA A 809 16.37 -7.43 -17.50
C ALA A 809 15.54 -6.14 -17.59
N GLN A 810 15.24 -5.53 -16.43
CA GLN A 810 14.49 -4.27 -16.38
C GLN A 810 15.23 -3.06 -16.94
N SER A 811 16.57 -3.05 -16.88
CA SER A 811 17.38 -1.90 -17.30
C SER A 811 18.51 -2.30 -18.25
N HIS A 812 18.86 -1.39 -19.15
CA HIS A 812 20.01 -1.57 -20.05
C HIS A 812 21.31 -1.81 -19.27
N ALA A 813 21.54 -1.10 -18.16
CA ALA A 813 22.78 -1.21 -17.39
C ALA A 813 22.98 -2.62 -16.82
N ILE A 814 21.91 -3.27 -16.35
CA ILE A 814 21.98 -4.66 -15.84
C ILE A 814 22.36 -5.62 -16.98
N ILE A 815 21.70 -5.48 -18.13
CA ILE A 815 21.97 -6.32 -19.31
C ILE A 815 23.43 -6.15 -19.75
N GLU A 816 23.89 -4.91 -19.92
CA GLU A 816 25.24 -4.59 -20.39
C GLU A 816 26.30 -5.15 -19.42
N THR A 817 26.09 -5.00 -18.10
CA THR A 817 26.98 -5.56 -17.07
C THR A 817 27.09 -7.08 -17.15
N LEU A 818 25.97 -7.79 -17.36
CA LEU A 818 25.99 -9.25 -17.48
C LEU A 818 26.70 -9.68 -18.78
N LEU A 819 26.47 -8.99 -19.90
CA LEU A 819 27.17 -9.28 -21.16
C LEU A 819 28.69 -9.09 -21.04
N ASP A 820 29.13 -8.02 -20.39
CA ASP A 820 30.57 -7.79 -20.18
C ASP A 820 31.20 -8.91 -19.35
N ARG A 821 30.48 -9.42 -18.34
CA ARG A 821 30.94 -10.60 -17.58
C ARG A 821 30.96 -11.87 -18.40
N VAL A 822 29.98 -12.09 -19.28
CA VAL A 822 29.95 -13.25 -20.17
C VAL A 822 31.19 -13.26 -21.08
N VAL A 823 31.58 -12.11 -21.62
CA VAL A 823 32.84 -11.96 -22.37
C VAL A 823 34.05 -12.24 -21.48
N ALA A 824 34.10 -11.67 -20.27
CA ALA A 824 35.18 -11.89 -19.32
C ALA A 824 35.32 -13.36 -18.88
N HIS A 825 34.24 -14.15 -18.93
CA HIS A 825 34.23 -15.58 -18.65
C HIS A 825 34.51 -16.47 -19.88
N GLY A 826 34.91 -15.87 -21.00
CA GLY A 826 35.52 -16.59 -22.12
C GLY A 826 34.62 -16.83 -23.33
N VAL A 827 33.45 -16.18 -23.43
CA VAL A 827 32.72 -16.10 -24.71
C VAL A 827 33.39 -15.06 -25.61
N SER A 828 33.57 -15.37 -26.90
CA SER A 828 34.17 -14.42 -27.84
C SER A 828 33.34 -13.13 -27.94
N PRO A 829 33.94 -11.92 -27.89
CA PRO A 829 33.24 -10.67 -28.14
C PRO A 829 32.41 -10.65 -29.43
N ALA A 830 32.87 -11.37 -30.46
CA ALA A 830 32.17 -11.49 -31.74
C ALA A 830 30.81 -12.21 -31.60
N GLN A 831 30.69 -13.13 -30.64
CA GLN A 831 29.48 -13.91 -30.38
C GLN A 831 28.51 -13.22 -29.40
N VAL A 832 28.85 -12.03 -28.89
CA VAL A 832 28.01 -11.28 -27.94
C VAL A 832 27.57 -9.97 -28.58
N GLY A 833 26.25 -9.77 -28.76
CA GLY A 833 25.71 -8.63 -29.51
C GLY A 833 24.66 -7.84 -28.75
N LYS A 834 24.78 -6.50 -28.74
CA LYS A 834 23.75 -5.58 -28.21
C LYS A 834 23.83 -4.17 -28.81
N ALA A 835 22.67 -3.53 -28.97
CA ALA A 835 22.61 -2.08 -29.21
C ALA A 835 22.69 -1.34 -27.85
N PRO A 836 23.79 -0.61 -27.55
CA PRO A 836 23.97 0.03 -26.25
C PRO A 836 22.99 1.19 -26.06
N LYS A 837 22.66 1.50 -24.81
CA LYS A 837 21.83 2.68 -24.49
C LYS A 837 22.54 3.98 -24.86
N ASN A 838 23.83 4.08 -24.53
CA ASN A 838 24.70 5.18 -24.91
C ASN A 838 25.47 4.82 -26.19
N PRO A 839 25.26 5.54 -27.31
CA PRO A 839 25.99 5.27 -28.56
C PRO A 839 27.50 5.47 -28.45
N ASP A 840 27.96 6.29 -27.51
CA ASP A 840 29.39 6.61 -27.33
C ASP A 840 30.10 5.66 -26.35
N ALA A 841 29.42 4.61 -25.87
CA ALA A 841 30.04 3.60 -25.01
C ALA A 841 31.01 2.70 -25.81
N ASP A 842 32.09 2.26 -25.15
CA ASP A 842 33.07 1.29 -25.69
C ASP A 842 32.95 -0.05 -24.92
N PRO A 843 31.92 -0.86 -25.17
CA PRO A 843 31.67 -2.09 -24.44
C PRO A 843 32.59 -3.24 -24.87
N SER A 844 32.68 -4.30 -24.04
CA SER A 844 33.50 -5.48 -24.37
C SER A 844 32.85 -6.42 -25.40
N TYR A 845 31.60 -6.17 -25.78
CA TYR A 845 30.81 -6.96 -26.72
C TYR A 845 30.61 -6.24 -28.08
N THR A 846 30.13 -6.96 -29.09
CA THR A 846 29.87 -6.39 -30.42
C THR A 846 28.67 -5.44 -30.41
N VAL A 847 28.91 -4.17 -30.76
CA VAL A 847 27.86 -3.15 -30.92
C VAL A 847 27.09 -3.41 -32.22
N ILE A 848 25.79 -3.70 -32.10
CA ILE A 848 24.90 -3.88 -33.24
C ILE A 848 23.96 -2.67 -33.42
N PRO A 849 23.47 -2.39 -34.64
CA PRO A 849 22.46 -1.36 -34.86
C PRO A 849 21.20 -1.64 -34.05
N LYS A 850 20.44 -0.59 -33.70
CA LYS A 850 19.12 -0.74 -33.02
C LYS A 850 18.19 -1.71 -33.73
N ASN A 851 18.34 -1.90 -35.05
CA ASN A 851 17.56 -2.83 -35.89
C ASN A 851 18.28 -4.15 -36.25
N GLY A 852 19.46 -4.42 -35.70
CA GLY A 852 20.39 -5.45 -36.17
C GLY A 852 20.41 -6.78 -35.41
N MET A 853 19.51 -7.00 -34.44
CA MET A 853 19.52 -8.24 -33.64
C MET A 853 19.24 -9.49 -34.48
N ALA A 854 18.24 -9.44 -35.36
CA ALA A 854 17.89 -10.57 -36.22
C ALA A 854 19.03 -10.96 -37.18
N SER A 855 19.69 -9.97 -37.81
CA SER A 855 20.84 -10.22 -38.68
C SER A 855 22.00 -10.82 -37.91
N PHE A 856 22.27 -10.34 -36.70
CA PHE A 856 23.35 -10.87 -35.85
C PHE A 856 23.11 -12.34 -35.46
N LEU A 857 21.87 -12.70 -35.11
CA LEU A 857 21.50 -14.10 -34.82
C LEU A 857 21.63 -15.02 -36.05
N GLU A 858 21.33 -14.52 -37.24
CA GLU A 858 21.45 -15.27 -38.49
C GLU A 858 22.92 -15.48 -38.90
N GLU A 859 23.77 -14.45 -38.71
CA GLU A 859 25.22 -14.55 -38.93
C GLU A 859 25.86 -15.66 -38.08
N HIS A 860 25.35 -15.86 -36.86
CA HIS A 860 25.83 -16.86 -35.90
C HIS A 860 24.97 -18.14 -35.88
N ARG A 861 24.22 -18.44 -36.95
CA ARG A 861 23.22 -19.52 -36.94
C ARG A 861 23.75 -20.92 -36.60
N ASN A 862 25.04 -21.18 -36.83
CA ASN A 862 25.71 -22.48 -36.70
C ASN A 862 26.64 -22.57 -35.47
N GLU A 863 26.63 -21.57 -34.59
CA GLU A 863 27.45 -21.54 -33.37
C GLU A 863 26.67 -20.95 -32.20
N GLY A 864 27.25 -21.05 -31.00
CA GLY A 864 26.69 -20.41 -29.82
C GLY A 864 26.76 -18.88 -29.93
N VAL A 865 25.75 -18.18 -29.43
CA VAL A 865 25.63 -16.72 -29.53
C VAL A 865 24.86 -16.17 -28.34
N VAL A 866 25.21 -14.95 -27.91
CA VAL A 866 24.53 -14.23 -26.84
C VAL A 866 24.03 -12.88 -27.36
N VAL A 867 22.75 -12.59 -27.15
CA VAL A 867 22.17 -11.28 -27.47
C VAL A 867 21.53 -10.63 -26.25
N GLY A 868 21.79 -9.35 -26.04
CA GLY A 868 21.19 -8.58 -24.94
C GLY A 868 20.13 -7.60 -25.44
N GLY A 869 18.94 -7.65 -24.83
CA GLY A 869 17.79 -6.86 -25.26
C GLY A 869 16.84 -6.52 -24.11
N THR A 870 15.94 -5.59 -24.38
CA THR A 870 14.80 -5.29 -23.49
C THR A 870 13.66 -6.27 -23.74
N ALA A 871 12.61 -6.25 -22.91
CA ALA A 871 11.42 -7.06 -23.13
C ALA A 871 10.76 -6.82 -24.52
N TRP A 872 10.88 -5.61 -25.07
CA TRP A 872 10.41 -5.29 -26.43
C TRP A 872 11.18 -6.05 -27.51
N ASP A 873 12.47 -6.29 -27.30
CA ASP A 873 13.29 -7.01 -28.28
C ASP A 873 12.87 -8.48 -28.35
N PHE A 874 12.71 -9.15 -27.21
CA PHE A 874 12.38 -10.59 -27.16
C PHE A 874 10.92 -10.94 -27.41
N SER A 875 10.00 -9.96 -27.32
CA SER A 875 8.58 -10.12 -27.70
C SER A 875 8.33 -9.85 -29.19
N ASN A 876 9.28 -9.23 -29.90
CA ASN A 876 9.10 -8.76 -31.27
C ASN A 876 9.68 -9.73 -32.30
N THR A 877 8.82 -10.31 -33.14
CA THR A 877 9.21 -11.29 -34.17
C THR A 877 10.11 -10.74 -35.28
N SER A 878 10.20 -9.42 -35.46
CA SER A 878 11.20 -8.82 -36.36
C SER A 878 12.64 -8.84 -35.77
N ARG A 879 12.78 -9.25 -34.51
CA ARG A 879 14.04 -9.27 -33.76
C ARG A 879 14.49 -10.68 -33.45
N VAL A 880 13.59 -11.46 -32.89
CA VAL A 880 13.80 -12.82 -32.44
C VAL A 880 12.56 -13.62 -32.83
N ASP A 881 12.75 -14.69 -33.60
CA ASP A 881 11.68 -15.60 -33.96
C ASP A 881 11.11 -16.29 -32.71
N ARG A 882 9.85 -16.74 -32.78
CA ARG A 882 9.23 -17.53 -31.71
C ARG A 882 10.04 -18.80 -31.45
N GLY A 883 10.47 -19.01 -30.20
CA GLY A 883 11.37 -20.12 -29.84
C GLY A 883 12.71 -20.10 -30.59
N GLY A 884 13.15 -18.93 -31.08
CA GLY A 884 14.40 -18.75 -31.83
C GLY A 884 15.67 -18.87 -30.98
N LEU A 885 15.53 -18.75 -29.65
CA LEU A 885 16.59 -18.93 -28.67
C LEU A 885 16.44 -20.27 -27.94
N ASP A 886 17.55 -20.93 -27.64
CA ASP A 886 17.55 -22.15 -26.82
C ASP A 886 17.29 -21.85 -25.34
N LEU A 887 17.71 -20.66 -24.89
CA LEU A 887 17.54 -20.16 -23.53
C LEU A 887 17.34 -18.64 -23.53
N LEU A 888 16.39 -18.15 -22.71
CA LEU A 888 16.32 -16.76 -22.29
C LEU A 888 16.64 -16.66 -20.80
N VAL A 889 17.68 -15.89 -20.47
CA VAL A 889 18.04 -15.55 -19.09
C VAL A 889 17.36 -14.25 -18.72
N ILE A 890 16.48 -14.32 -17.72
CA ILE A 890 15.84 -13.16 -17.12
C ILE A 890 16.64 -12.81 -15.87
N ASP A 891 17.51 -11.80 -15.97
CA ASP A 891 18.27 -11.28 -14.83
C ASP A 891 17.42 -10.27 -14.05
N GLU A 892 17.65 -10.21 -12.74
CA GLU A 892 16.76 -9.56 -11.77
C GLU A 892 15.28 -10.00 -11.90
N ALA A 893 15.05 -11.30 -12.10
CA ALA A 893 13.72 -11.92 -12.20
C ALA A 893 12.84 -11.70 -10.95
N GLY A 894 13.41 -11.29 -9.82
CA GLY A 894 12.67 -10.85 -8.62
C GLY A 894 11.90 -9.54 -8.82
N GLN A 895 12.22 -8.77 -9.85
CA GLN A 895 11.53 -7.55 -10.27
C GLN A 895 10.78 -7.74 -11.60
N PHE A 896 10.91 -8.87 -12.29
CA PHE A 896 10.31 -9.05 -13.62
C PHE A 896 8.90 -9.65 -13.52
N SER A 897 7.85 -8.88 -13.86
CA SER A 897 6.44 -9.30 -13.67
C SER A 897 6.07 -10.56 -14.46
N LEU A 898 5.06 -11.31 -14.00
CA LEU A 898 4.52 -12.47 -14.73
C LEU A 898 4.06 -12.09 -16.14
N ALA A 899 3.32 -10.98 -16.30
CA ALA A 899 2.90 -10.51 -17.63
C ALA A 899 4.10 -10.28 -18.57
N SER A 900 5.15 -9.63 -18.08
CA SER A 900 6.38 -9.41 -18.87
C SER A 900 7.10 -10.73 -19.18
N THR A 901 7.11 -11.65 -18.21
CA THR A 901 7.70 -13.00 -18.34
C THR A 901 6.99 -13.79 -19.44
N ILE A 902 5.66 -13.81 -19.45
CA ILE A 902 4.83 -14.44 -20.49
C ILE A 902 5.17 -13.86 -21.86
N ALA A 903 5.23 -12.52 -21.97
CA ALA A 903 5.50 -11.85 -23.22
C ALA A 903 6.87 -12.21 -23.83
N VAL A 904 7.93 -12.29 -23.00
CA VAL A 904 9.29 -12.61 -23.47
C VAL A 904 9.54 -14.11 -23.62
N ALA A 905 8.79 -14.96 -22.91
CA ALA A 905 8.90 -16.42 -23.01
C ALA A 905 8.70 -16.93 -24.44
N ALA A 906 7.84 -16.25 -25.21
CA ALA A 906 7.57 -16.57 -26.60
C ALA A 906 8.83 -16.58 -27.50
N GLY A 907 9.88 -15.84 -27.15
CA GLY A 907 11.13 -15.77 -27.92
C GLY A 907 12.10 -16.94 -27.70
N ALA A 908 11.87 -17.80 -26.70
CA ALA A 908 12.82 -18.83 -26.30
C ALA A 908 12.17 -20.17 -25.98
N ARG A 909 12.96 -21.25 -26.05
CA ARG A 909 12.51 -22.60 -25.69
C ARG A 909 12.54 -22.84 -24.19
N ARG A 910 13.48 -22.23 -23.47
CA ARG A 910 13.72 -22.42 -22.03
C ARG A 910 13.91 -21.09 -21.34
N LEU A 911 13.59 -21.03 -20.06
CA LEU A 911 13.81 -19.85 -19.21
C LEU A 911 14.78 -20.16 -18.06
N LEU A 912 15.71 -19.24 -17.81
CA LEU A 912 16.47 -19.20 -16.56
C LEU A 912 16.10 -17.92 -15.80
N LEU A 913 15.40 -18.07 -14.68
CA LEU A 913 15.02 -16.97 -13.81
C LEU A 913 16.15 -16.73 -12.80
N LEU A 914 16.88 -15.63 -12.92
CA LEU A 914 17.95 -15.26 -12.00
C LEU A 914 17.56 -13.99 -11.26
N GLY A 915 17.47 -14.02 -9.93
CA GLY A 915 17.07 -12.83 -9.19
C GLY A 915 16.92 -13.07 -7.71
N ASP A 916 16.24 -12.13 -7.04
CA ASP A 916 15.94 -12.23 -5.62
C ASP A 916 14.69 -11.44 -5.25
N PRO A 917 13.53 -12.09 -5.04
CA PRO A 917 12.30 -11.42 -4.67
C PRO A 917 12.35 -10.75 -3.29
N GLN A 918 13.34 -11.11 -2.45
CA GLN A 918 13.53 -10.53 -1.12
C GLN A 918 14.30 -9.19 -1.15
N GLN A 919 14.77 -8.75 -2.32
CA GLN A 919 15.24 -7.39 -2.57
C GLN A 919 14.08 -6.52 -3.09
N LEU A 920 14.35 -5.34 -3.66
CA LEU A 920 13.30 -4.40 -4.05
C LEU A 920 12.23 -5.06 -4.93
N PRO A 921 10.93 -4.96 -4.57
CA PRO A 921 9.85 -5.60 -5.31
C PRO A 921 9.56 -4.87 -6.63
N GLN A 922 8.82 -5.54 -7.51
CA GLN A 922 8.24 -4.93 -8.71
C GLN A 922 7.25 -3.83 -8.33
N VAL A 923 7.29 -2.70 -9.06
CA VAL A 923 6.35 -1.60 -8.86
C VAL A 923 5.25 -1.68 -9.90
N SER A 924 4.02 -1.96 -9.47
CA SER A 924 2.80 -1.90 -10.30
C SER A 924 2.02 -0.61 -10.04
N GLN A 925 1.37 -0.07 -11.09
CA GLN A 925 0.53 1.13 -11.02
C GLN A 925 -0.97 0.83 -11.20
N GLY A 926 -1.33 -0.38 -11.66
CA GLY A 926 -2.70 -0.82 -11.91
C GLY A 926 -3.19 -1.83 -10.87
N ALA A 927 -4.51 -1.87 -10.64
CA ALA A 927 -5.13 -2.96 -9.87
C ALA A 927 -5.50 -4.10 -10.83
N HIS A 928 -5.09 -5.31 -10.47
CA HIS A 928 -5.31 -6.52 -11.26
C HIS A 928 -6.20 -7.51 -10.50
N PRO A 929 -7.13 -8.21 -11.17
CA PRO A 929 -8.01 -9.19 -10.53
C PRO A 929 -7.27 -10.44 -10.05
N GLU A 930 -6.10 -10.71 -10.63
CA GLU A 930 -5.21 -11.83 -10.32
C GLU A 930 -3.77 -11.28 -10.19
N PRO A 931 -2.86 -11.95 -9.45
CA PRO A 931 -1.53 -11.45 -9.10
C PRO A 931 -0.51 -11.49 -10.25
N VAL A 932 -0.92 -11.08 -11.46
CA VAL A 932 -0.10 -11.10 -12.68
C VAL A 932 0.99 -10.01 -12.72
N ASP A 933 0.91 -9.07 -11.80
CA ASP A 933 1.88 -8.01 -11.53
C ASP A 933 3.03 -8.45 -10.60
N THR A 934 2.90 -9.60 -9.92
CA THR A 934 3.96 -10.22 -9.13
C THR A 934 5.10 -10.70 -10.02
N SER A 935 6.32 -10.74 -9.49
CA SER A 935 7.48 -11.24 -10.24
C SER A 935 7.44 -12.75 -10.43
N ALA A 936 7.93 -13.26 -11.57
CA ALA A 936 7.88 -14.70 -11.85
C ALA A 936 8.59 -15.54 -10.78
N LEU A 937 9.73 -15.07 -10.28
CA LEU A 937 10.46 -15.74 -9.22
C LEU A 937 9.71 -15.67 -7.88
N GLY A 938 9.07 -14.53 -7.56
CA GLY A 938 8.23 -14.40 -6.37
C GLY A 938 6.98 -15.29 -6.42
N TRP A 939 6.37 -15.44 -7.59
CA TRP A 939 5.21 -16.31 -7.81
C TRP A 939 5.53 -17.79 -7.57
N VAL A 940 6.67 -18.27 -8.07
CA VAL A 940 7.14 -19.64 -7.86
C VAL A 940 7.50 -19.90 -6.40
N MET A 941 8.04 -18.90 -5.71
CA MET A 941 8.37 -18.99 -4.28
C MET A 941 7.14 -18.99 -3.38
N ASP A 942 5.99 -18.50 -3.85
CA ASP A 942 4.71 -18.53 -3.12
C ASP A 942 4.79 -17.99 -1.67
N GLY A 943 5.48 -16.87 -1.49
CA GLY A 943 5.66 -16.25 -0.18
C GLY A 943 6.80 -16.82 0.66
N ASP A 944 7.44 -17.92 0.25
CA ASP A 944 8.61 -18.47 0.95
C ASP A 944 9.79 -17.46 0.93
N ALA A 945 10.52 -17.38 2.05
CA ALA A 945 11.75 -16.58 2.13
C ALA A 945 12.85 -17.08 1.19
N VAL A 946 12.87 -18.40 0.96
CA VAL A 946 13.88 -19.11 0.18
C VAL A 946 13.22 -20.09 -0.77
N ILE A 947 13.64 -20.11 -2.03
CA ILE A 947 13.12 -21.03 -3.04
C ILE A 947 13.26 -22.50 -2.62
N ARG A 948 12.20 -23.28 -2.85
CA ARG A 948 12.19 -24.71 -2.58
C ARG A 948 13.01 -25.49 -3.62
N PRO A 949 13.75 -26.55 -3.22
CA PRO A 949 14.68 -27.24 -4.11
C PRO A 949 14.03 -27.87 -5.36
N GLU A 950 12.75 -28.22 -5.30
CA GLU A 950 12.01 -28.77 -6.43
C GLU A 950 11.82 -27.78 -7.59
N TYR A 951 11.92 -26.47 -7.34
CA TYR A 951 11.78 -25.43 -8.37
C TYR A 951 13.11 -24.88 -8.89
N GLY A 952 14.19 -25.07 -8.13
CA GLY A 952 15.45 -24.42 -8.44
C GLY A 952 16.45 -24.37 -7.30
N TYR A 953 17.34 -23.37 -7.36
CA TYR A 953 18.50 -23.28 -6.48
C TYR A 953 18.55 -22.00 -5.67
N PHE A 954 18.94 -22.12 -4.40
CA PHE A 954 19.27 -21.01 -3.52
C PHE A 954 20.80 -20.87 -3.37
N LEU A 955 21.34 -19.71 -3.74
CA LEU A 955 22.77 -19.42 -3.55
C LEU A 955 23.05 -19.02 -2.08
N ALA A 956 23.41 -19.98 -1.24
CA ALA A 956 23.45 -19.78 0.21
C ALA A 956 24.68 -19.01 0.76
N LYS A 957 25.72 -18.73 -0.05
CA LYS A 957 26.99 -18.15 0.42
C LYS A 957 27.24 -16.76 -0.15
N SER A 958 27.33 -15.73 0.70
CA SER A 958 27.70 -14.36 0.33
C SER A 958 29.21 -14.14 0.39
N TRP A 959 29.81 -13.67 -0.70
CA TRP A 959 31.24 -13.32 -0.80
C TRP A 959 31.53 -11.87 -0.37
N ARG A 960 30.47 -11.10 -0.08
CA ARG A 960 30.55 -9.69 0.30
C ARG A 960 30.57 -9.47 1.81
N MET A 961 29.60 -10.04 2.51
CA MET A 961 29.31 -9.63 3.88
C MET A 961 30.16 -10.40 4.89
N HIS A 962 30.74 -9.71 5.87
CA HIS A 962 31.25 -10.30 7.09
C HIS A 962 30.12 -11.11 7.80
N PRO A 963 30.40 -12.23 8.48
CA PRO A 963 29.37 -13.06 9.13
C PRO A 963 28.40 -12.29 10.04
N PHE A 964 28.89 -11.32 10.81
CA PHE A 964 28.06 -10.49 11.69
C PHE A 964 27.20 -9.44 10.97
N VAL A 965 27.47 -9.15 9.69
CA VAL A 965 26.58 -8.37 8.82
C VAL A 965 25.56 -9.30 8.14
N ALA A 966 26.01 -10.48 7.69
CA ALA A 966 25.15 -11.44 7.01
C ALA A 966 24.06 -12.03 7.92
N ALA A 967 24.36 -12.26 9.20
CA ALA A 967 23.43 -12.86 10.15
C ALA A 967 22.09 -12.09 10.32
N PRO A 968 22.07 -10.77 10.61
CA PRO A 968 20.82 -10.02 10.70
C PRO A 968 20.08 -9.96 9.35
N VAL A 969 20.79 -9.80 8.23
CA VAL A 969 20.20 -9.86 6.88
C VAL A 969 19.54 -11.21 6.61
N SER A 970 20.22 -12.30 6.99
CA SER A 970 19.72 -13.64 6.79
C SER A 970 18.46 -13.92 7.60
N ARG A 971 18.37 -13.44 8.84
CA ARG A 971 17.17 -13.58 9.66
C ARG A 971 16.03 -12.72 9.13
N LEU A 972 16.33 -11.50 8.68
CA LEU A 972 15.34 -10.54 8.18
C LEU A 972 14.64 -11.02 6.91
N ALA A 973 15.38 -11.63 5.97
CA ALA A 973 14.90 -11.85 4.60
C ALA A 973 15.07 -13.27 4.05
N TYR A 974 15.85 -14.15 4.71
CA TYR A 974 16.25 -15.45 4.13
C TYR A 974 16.10 -16.62 5.11
N ALA A 975 15.21 -16.49 6.10
CA ALA A 975 14.92 -17.54 7.10
C ALA A 975 16.18 -18.15 7.77
N GLY A 976 17.23 -17.35 7.97
CA GLY A 976 18.50 -17.83 8.55
C GLY A 976 19.37 -18.70 7.63
N LYS A 977 19.02 -18.87 6.35
CA LYS A 977 19.73 -19.77 5.41
C LYS A 977 20.89 -19.12 4.65
N LEU A 978 21.05 -17.78 4.70
CA LEU A 978 22.15 -17.06 4.08
C LEU A 978 23.36 -17.01 5.02
N ALA A 979 24.50 -17.51 4.57
CA ALA A 979 25.76 -17.48 5.30
C ALA A 979 26.83 -16.71 4.53
N SER A 980 27.89 -16.28 5.22
CA SER A 980 29.07 -15.72 4.55
C SER A 980 29.98 -16.82 4.02
N ALA A 981 30.64 -16.56 2.89
CA ALA A 981 31.67 -17.43 2.34
C ALA A 981 32.94 -17.39 3.22
N PRO A 982 33.72 -18.48 3.27
CA PRO A 982 35.00 -18.50 4.01
C PRO A 982 35.94 -17.37 3.58
N GLY A 983 36.68 -16.81 4.54
CA GLY A 983 37.61 -15.70 4.37
C GLY A 983 36.99 -14.34 4.63
N THR A 984 35.67 -14.17 4.46
CA THR A 984 34.98 -12.87 4.71
C THR A 984 35.03 -12.44 6.18
N GLU A 985 35.19 -13.38 7.10
CA GLU A 985 35.40 -13.13 8.54
C GLU A 985 36.72 -12.41 8.87
N ARG A 986 37.64 -12.31 7.89
CA ARG A 986 38.90 -11.59 8.06
C ARG A 986 38.77 -10.08 7.87
N ARG A 987 37.65 -9.62 7.30
CA ARG A 987 37.39 -8.19 7.10
C ARG A 987 37.24 -7.50 8.44
N SER A 988 38.01 -6.43 8.67
CA SER A 988 37.95 -5.68 9.92
C SER A 988 38.22 -4.19 9.71
N VAL A 989 37.58 -3.38 10.53
CA VAL A 989 37.83 -1.94 10.66
C VAL A 989 38.37 -1.71 12.07
N ASP A 990 39.55 -1.09 12.18
CA ASP A 990 40.21 -0.89 13.47
C ASP A 990 39.34 -0.11 14.45
N GLY A 991 39.16 -0.68 15.65
CA GLY A 991 38.34 -0.11 16.73
C GLY A 991 36.82 -0.07 16.46
N VAL A 992 36.29 -0.82 15.49
CA VAL A 992 34.85 -1.00 15.26
C VAL A 992 34.54 -2.49 15.07
N ASP A 993 33.65 -3.03 15.90
CA ASP A 993 33.23 -4.42 15.75
C ASP A 993 32.48 -4.64 14.42
N PRO A 994 32.78 -5.68 13.64
CA PRO A 994 32.03 -5.98 12.43
C PRO A 994 30.57 -6.34 12.75
N GLY A 995 29.62 -5.85 11.96
CA GLY A 995 28.20 -6.15 12.15
C GLY A 995 27.27 -4.98 11.89
N LEU A 996 26.00 -5.17 12.27
CA LEU A 996 24.97 -4.13 12.26
C LEU A 996 24.94 -3.39 13.61
N HIS A 997 25.15 -2.08 13.56
CA HIS A 997 25.09 -1.16 14.70
C HIS A 997 23.81 -0.33 14.62
N ILE A 998 23.01 -0.36 15.68
CA ILE A 998 21.75 0.39 15.78
C ILE A 998 22.02 1.71 16.49
N VAL A 999 21.62 2.82 15.86
CA VAL A 999 21.83 4.18 16.39
C VAL A 999 20.47 4.86 16.58
N PRO A 1000 19.85 4.73 17.76
CA PRO A 1000 18.56 5.35 18.03
C PRO A 1000 18.71 6.86 18.24
N VAL A 1001 18.04 7.66 17.40
CA VAL A 1001 18.02 9.13 17.48
C VAL A 1001 16.57 9.60 17.61
N ARG A 1002 16.11 9.90 18.83
CA ARG A 1002 14.74 10.37 19.05
C ARG A 1002 14.60 11.84 18.64
N HIS A 1003 13.72 12.09 17.66
CA HIS A 1003 13.34 13.42 17.18
C HIS A 1003 11.82 13.46 16.92
N ARG A 1004 11.24 14.63 16.64
CA ARG A 1004 9.78 14.81 16.51
C ARG A 1004 9.42 15.63 15.26
N GLY A 1005 8.33 15.27 14.60
CA GLY A 1005 7.75 16.04 13.48
C GLY A 1005 8.53 15.99 12.16
N ASN A 1006 9.69 15.35 12.12
CA ASN A 1006 10.42 15.06 10.89
C ASN A 1006 9.68 14.00 10.07
N ALA A 1007 9.44 14.28 8.79
CA ALA A 1007 8.68 13.41 7.88
C ALA A 1007 9.57 12.77 6.80
N THR A 1008 10.26 13.59 6.00
CA THR A 1008 11.09 13.15 4.87
C THR A 1008 12.56 13.53 4.99
N GLN A 1009 12.91 14.30 6.02
CA GLN A 1009 14.28 14.69 6.34
C GLN A 1009 14.42 14.96 7.84
N SER A 1010 15.58 14.66 8.41
CA SER A 1010 15.94 14.81 9.83
C SER A 1010 17.36 15.35 9.93
N ALA A 1011 17.49 16.56 10.47
CA ALA A 1011 18.78 17.21 10.69
C ALA A 1011 19.57 16.51 11.81
N GLU A 1012 18.85 15.95 12.78
CA GLU A 1012 19.38 15.17 13.88
C GLU A 1012 20.05 13.90 13.37
N GLU A 1013 19.38 13.14 12.50
CA GLU A 1013 20.00 11.97 11.87
C GLU A 1013 21.16 12.36 10.93
N ALA A 1014 21.03 13.47 10.18
CA ALA A 1014 22.12 13.94 9.31
C ALA A 1014 23.38 14.33 10.10
N ALA A 1015 23.22 14.94 11.27
CA ALA A 1015 24.33 15.26 12.17
C ALA A 1015 25.02 13.97 12.68
N GLU A 1016 24.25 12.92 12.98
CA GLU A 1016 24.79 11.63 13.41
C GLU A 1016 25.55 10.92 12.28
N VAL A 1017 25.05 10.99 11.04
CA VAL A 1017 25.79 10.50 9.85
C VAL A 1017 27.16 11.19 9.77
N VAL A 1018 27.22 12.51 9.91
CA VAL A 1018 28.48 13.27 9.87
C VAL A 1018 29.42 12.85 10.99
N ALA A 1019 28.90 12.61 12.20
CA ALA A 1019 29.70 12.14 13.33
C ALA A 1019 30.34 10.76 13.04
N LEU A 1020 29.56 9.81 12.52
CA LEU A 1020 30.03 8.49 12.14
C LEU A 1020 31.08 8.56 11.02
N VAL A 1021 30.81 9.32 9.94
CA VAL A 1021 31.78 9.46 8.83
C VAL A 1021 33.09 10.05 9.32
N ARG A 1022 33.05 11.07 10.17
CA ARG A 1022 34.26 11.71 10.73
C ARG A 1022 35.08 10.74 11.57
N ASP A 1023 34.44 9.86 12.32
CA ASP A 1023 35.10 8.85 13.14
C ASP A 1023 35.70 7.70 12.30
N LEU A 1024 35.02 7.31 11.23
CA LEU A 1024 35.40 6.17 10.39
C LEU A 1024 36.53 6.49 9.40
N VAL A 1025 36.50 7.68 8.78
CA VAL A 1025 37.50 8.08 7.79
C VAL A 1025 38.89 8.14 8.44
N GLY A 1026 39.84 7.42 7.86
CA GLY A 1026 41.21 7.31 8.37
C GLY A 1026 41.48 6.10 9.26
N ARG A 1027 40.45 5.39 9.76
CA ARG A 1027 40.64 4.10 10.45
C ARG A 1027 41.19 3.05 9.49
N THR A 1028 41.96 2.10 10.03
CA THR A 1028 42.57 1.04 9.22
C THR A 1028 41.52 -0.02 8.84
N PHE A 1029 41.35 -0.28 7.55
CA PHE A 1029 40.58 -1.40 7.01
C PHE A 1029 41.52 -2.51 6.55
N THR A 1030 41.20 -3.74 6.95
CA THR A 1030 41.84 -4.97 6.48
C THR A 1030 40.82 -5.75 5.66
N ASP A 1031 41.14 -6.06 4.40
CA ASP A 1031 40.27 -6.84 3.52
C ASP A 1031 40.55 -8.36 3.63
N ASN A 1032 39.82 -9.19 2.89
CA ASN A 1032 39.86 -10.64 2.99
C ASN A 1032 40.81 -11.35 2.01
N ASP A 1033 41.61 -10.61 1.24
CA ASP A 1033 42.59 -11.17 0.30
C ASP A 1033 43.78 -11.84 1.01
N GLU A 1034 44.54 -12.64 0.27
CA GLU A 1034 45.76 -13.29 0.77
C GLU A 1034 46.95 -12.95 -0.15
N PRO A 1035 47.95 -12.18 0.32
CA PRO A 1035 48.07 -11.56 1.65
C PRO A 1035 47.06 -10.43 1.87
N ALA A 1036 46.61 -10.22 3.12
CA ALA A 1036 45.57 -9.24 3.42
C ALA A 1036 46.00 -7.80 3.10
N THR A 1037 45.23 -7.13 2.24
CA THR A 1037 45.41 -5.72 1.93
C THR A 1037 44.93 -4.88 3.12
N THR A 1038 45.80 -4.01 3.61
CA THR A 1038 45.52 -3.10 4.72
C THR A 1038 45.71 -1.65 4.26
N ARG A 1039 44.72 -0.79 4.50
CA ARG A 1039 44.76 0.63 4.12
C ARG A 1039 43.82 1.48 4.98
N PRO A 1040 44.04 2.80 5.11
CA PRO A 1040 43.05 3.67 5.74
C PRO A 1040 41.75 3.72 4.93
N LEU A 1041 40.61 3.85 5.62
CA LEU A 1041 39.30 4.11 5.03
C LEU A 1041 39.25 5.51 4.43
N GLY A 1042 38.83 5.59 3.18
CA GLY A 1042 38.50 6.84 2.49
C GLY A 1042 37.00 7.06 2.37
N ALA A 1043 36.61 8.25 1.91
CA ALA A 1043 35.20 8.59 1.70
C ALA A 1043 34.47 7.63 0.73
N ALA A 1044 35.18 7.12 -0.29
CA ALA A 1044 34.64 6.16 -1.26
C ALA A 1044 34.31 4.77 -0.67
N ASP A 1045 34.80 4.46 0.53
CA ASP A 1045 34.51 3.20 1.22
C ASP A 1045 33.23 3.24 2.05
N ILE A 1046 32.57 4.40 2.09
CA ILE A 1046 31.35 4.65 2.86
C ILE A 1046 30.24 5.04 1.89
N ILE A 1047 29.09 4.41 2.06
CA ILE A 1047 27.85 4.86 1.41
C ILE A 1047 26.81 5.24 2.47
N VAL A 1048 26.01 6.25 2.15
CA VAL A 1048 24.86 6.64 2.97
C VAL A 1048 23.58 6.45 2.19
N VAL A 1049 22.69 5.63 2.74
CA VAL A 1049 21.41 5.25 2.16
C VAL A 1049 20.29 6.01 2.88
N ALA A 1050 19.46 6.73 2.12
CA ALA A 1050 18.30 7.44 2.63
C ALA A 1050 17.03 7.04 1.84
N PRO A 1051 15.88 6.82 2.49
CA PRO A 1051 14.63 6.44 1.82
C PRO A 1051 13.99 7.60 1.04
N TYR A 1052 14.34 8.85 1.38
CA TYR A 1052 13.79 10.06 0.79
C TYR A 1052 14.88 10.90 0.13
N ASN A 1053 14.57 11.47 -1.04
CA ASN A 1053 15.48 12.40 -1.74
C ASN A 1053 15.79 13.66 -0.91
N ALA A 1054 14.83 14.14 -0.10
CA ALA A 1054 15.05 15.28 0.80
C ALA A 1054 16.12 14.96 1.86
N GLN A 1055 16.02 13.81 2.53
CA GLN A 1055 17.08 13.35 3.44
C GLN A 1055 18.41 13.12 2.71
N ARG A 1056 18.39 12.53 1.52
CA ARG A 1056 19.61 12.36 0.69
C ARG A 1056 20.31 13.70 0.50
N GLN A 1057 19.56 14.75 0.13
CA GLN A 1057 20.11 16.07 -0.10
C GLN A 1057 20.64 16.71 1.19
N LEU A 1058 19.85 16.66 2.27
CA LEU A 1058 20.24 17.20 3.57
C LEU A 1058 21.53 16.57 4.10
N VAL A 1059 21.64 15.24 4.01
CA VAL A 1059 22.83 14.50 4.43
C VAL A 1059 24.03 14.84 3.56
N HIS A 1060 23.85 14.91 2.23
CA HIS A 1060 24.90 15.32 1.31
C HIS A 1060 25.43 16.71 1.66
N ASP A 1061 24.56 17.69 1.85
CA ASP A 1061 24.94 19.07 2.16
C ASP A 1061 25.64 19.17 3.53
N ALA A 1062 25.18 18.40 4.52
CA ALA A 1062 25.83 18.29 5.82
C ALA A 1062 27.24 17.68 5.73
N LEU A 1063 27.43 16.65 4.91
CA LEU A 1063 28.73 16.02 4.67
C LEU A 1063 29.70 16.95 3.91
N VAL A 1064 29.22 17.65 2.88
CA VAL A 1064 30.00 18.67 2.16
C VAL A 1064 30.46 19.76 3.11
N ALA A 1065 29.54 20.30 3.93
CA ALA A 1065 29.87 21.31 4.93
C ALA A 1065 30.88 20.81 5.98
N ALA A 1066 30.87 19.50 6.29
CA ALA A 1066 31.80 18.85 7.19
C ALA A 1066 33.15 18.45 6.55
N GLY A 1067 33.33 18.65 5.25
CA GLY A 1067 34.57 18.35 4.51
C GLY A 1067 34.64 16.97 3.87
N PHE A 1068 33.51 16.29 3.65
CA PHE A 1068 33.41 14.94 3.07
C PHE A 1068 32.55 14.89 1.79
N PRO A 1069 32.87 15.65 0.73
CA PRO A 1069 32.05 15.71 -0.49
C PRO A 1069 32.03 14.40 -1.29
N ASP A 1070 33.02 13.55 -1.10
CA ASP A 1070 33.21 12.31 -1.88
C ASP A 1070 32.45 11.10 -1.31
N VAL A 1071 31.74 11.25 -0.19
CA VAL A 1071 30.90 10.18 0.37
C VAL A 1071 29.64 10.05 -0.49
N ALA A 1072 29.39 8.85 -1.01
CA ALA A 1072 28.23 8.63 -1.87
C ALA A 1072 26.94 8.59 -1.04
N VAL A 1073 26.00 9.50 -1.34
CA VAL A 1073 24.67 9.57 -0.71
C VAL A 1073 23.59 9.31 -1.76
N GLY A 1074 22.67 8.39 -1.50
CA GLY A 1074 21.68 7.95 -2.47
C GLY A 1074 20.50 7.22 -1.86
N THR A 1075 19.48 6.94 -2.66
CA THR A 1075 18.39 6.06 -2.25
C THR A 1075 18.79 4.59 -2.39
N VAL A 1076 18.01 3.69 -1.80
CA VAL A 1076 18.20 2.24 -1.93
C VAL A 1076 18.32 1.82 -3.41
N ASP A 1077 17.48 2.41 -4.26
CA ASP A 1077 17.44 2.18 -5.71
C ASP A 1077 18.76 2.62 -6.41
N ASN A 1078 19.45 3.67 -5.93
CA ASN A 1078 20.73 4.12 -6.49
C ASN A 1078 21.92 3.20 -6.17
N PHE A 1079 21.80 2.36 -5.14
CA PHE A 1079 22.86 1.46 -4.67
C PHE A 1079 22.59 -0.01 -4.95
N GLN A 1080 21.54 -0.34 -5.71
CA GLN A 1080 21.35 -1.70 -6.19
C GLN A 1080 22.59 -2.17 -6.96
N GLY A 1081 23.07 -3.37 -6.65
CA GLY A 1081 24.34 -3.91 -7.19
C GLY A 1081 25.64 -3.33 -6.63
N LYS A 1082 25.64 -2.14 -6.01
CA LYS A 1082 26.84 -1.53 -5.39
C LYS A 1082 27.17 -2.14 -4.02
N GLU A 1083 28.37 -1.87 -3.51
CA GLU A 1083 28.85 -2.29 -2.20
C GLU A 1083 29.91 -1.32 -1.67
N ALA A 1084 30.11 -1.32 -0.35
CA ALA A 1084 31.06 -0.46 0.35
C ALA A 1084 31.56 -1.16 1.63
N VAL A 1085 32.69 -0.72 2.18
CA VAL A 1085 33.19 -1.27 3.46
C VAL A 1085 32.18 -0.99 4.57
N VAL A 1086 31.65 0.25 4.58
CA VAL A 1086 30.63 0.72 5.52
C VAL A 1086 29.37 1.18 4.80
N SER A 1087 28.21 0.73 5.27
CA SER A 1087 26.89 1.24 4.85
C SER A 1087 26.22 1.95 6.03
N ILE A 1088 25.79 3.19 5.85
CA ILE A 1088 25.03 3.95 6.86
C ILE A 1088 23.62 4.18 6.33
N THR A 1089 22.59 3.79 7.07
CA THR A 1089 21.19 4.00 6.69
C THR A 1089 20.53 4.99 7.63
N SER A 1090 19.91 6.05 7.11
CA SER A 1090 19.15 7.06 7.87
C SER A 1090 17.69 7.04 7.45
N LEU A 1091 16.76 6.77 8.37
CA LEU A 1091 15.33 6.59 8.08
C LEU A 1091 14.53 7.90 8.03
N ALA A 1092 15.05 8.98 8.60
CA ALA A 1092 14.53 10.35 8.60
C ALA A 1092 13.19 10.61 9.30
N ALA A 1093 12.20 9.73 9.17
CA ALA A 1093 10.88 9.96 9.75
C ALA A 1093 10.89 9.75 11.27
N SER A 1094 10.22 10.63 12.01
CA SER A 1094 10.14 10.56 13.48
C SER A 1094 9.26 9.41 13.95
N SER A 1095 8.12 9.20 13.27
CA SER A 1095 7.12 8.19 13.59
C SER A 1095 6.51 7.62 12.31
N GLY A 1096 5.77 6.50 12.44
CA GLY A 1096 5.03 5.94 11.31
C GLY A 1096 3.99 6.92 10.75
N ARG A 1097 3.37 7.73 11.60
CA ARG A 1097 2.39 8.77 11.21
C ARG A 1097 3.00 9.93 10.45
N ASP A 1098 4.26 10.28 10.74
CA ASP A 1098 4.95 11.37 10.05
C ASP A 1098 5.45 10.94 8.67
N ALA A 1099 5.64 9.63 8.44
CA ALA A 1099 6.06 9.10 7.14
C ALA A 1099 4.95 9.30 6.09
N PRO A 1100 5.17 10.07 5.01
CA PRO A 1100 4.12 10.41 4.04
C PRO A 1100 3.53 9.21 3.28
N ARG A 1101 4.28 8.11 3.22
CA ARG A 1101 3.89 6.84 2.58
C ARG A 1101 3.61 5.74 3.61
N GLY A 1102 3.40 6.13 4.87
CA GLY A 1102 3.22 5.24 6.00
C GLY A 1102 4.49 4.51 6.42
N PRO A 1103 4.48 3.84 7.58
CA PRO A 1103 5.56 2.97 8.02
C PRO A 1103 5.75 1.77 7.08
N GLU A 1104 4.73 1.38 6.31
CA GLU A 1104 4.78 0.25 5.38
C GLU A 1104 5.82 0.45 4.27
N PHE A 1105 5.97 1.69 3.79
CA PHE A 1105 7.01 2.04 2.83
C PHE A 1105 8.40 2.12 3.47
N LEU A 1106 8.49 2.78 4.64
CA LEU A 1106 9.75 3.10 5.28
C LEU A 1106 10.44 1.86 5.87
N LEU A 1107 9.65 0.99 6.50
CA LEU A 1107 10.12 -0.23 7.18
C LEU A 1107 10.02 -1.47 6.28
N LEU A 1108 9.90 -1.29 4.96
CA LEU A 1108 9.81 -2.40 4.03
C LEU A 1108 11.07 -3.28 4.14
N GLN A 1109 10.88 -4.54 4.54
CA GLN A 1109 11.97 -5.50 4.79
C GLN A 1109 12.93 -5.58 3.60
N ASN A 1110 12.41 -5.58 2.37
CA ASN A 1110 13.16 -5.58 1.13
C ASN A 1110 14.15 -4.40 1.03
N ARG A 1111 13.74 -3.20 1.43
CA ARG A 1111 14.57 -1.98 1.40
C ARG A 1111 15.65 -2.03 2.47
N LEU A 1112 15.30 -2.46 3.69
CA LEU A 1112 16.25 -2.63 4.78
C LEU A 1112 17.29 -3.72 4.47
N ASN A 1113 16.85 -4.85 3.90
CA ASN A 1113 17.72 -5.91 3.39
C ASN A 1113 18.73 -5.33 2.39
N VAL A 1114 18.28 -4.59 1.37
CA VAL A 1114 19.19 -4.00 0.38
C VAL A 1114 20.16 -3.01 1.03
N ALA A 1115 19.68 -2.10 1.90
CA ALA A 1115 20.49 -1.06 2.53
C ALA A 1115 21.60 -1.63 3.43
N ILE A 1116 21.26 -2.61 4.28
CA ILE A 1116 22.20 -3.24 5.22
C ILE A 1116 23.20 -4.13 4.44
N SER A 1117 22.72 -4.90 3.46
CA SER A 1117 23.54 -5.83 2.67
C SER A 1117 24.50 -5.17 1.66
N ARG A 1118 24.55 -3.83 1.62
CA ARG A 1118 25.60 -3.11 0.89
C ARG A 1118 26.93 -3.12 1.63
N ALA A 1119 26.91 -3.26 2.96
CA ALA A 1119 28.12 -3.29 3.78
C ALA A 1119 28.92 -4.58 3.58
N GLN A 1120 30.23 -4.45 3.44
CA GLN A 1120 31.16 -5.58 3.49
C GLN A 1120 31.53 -5.93 4.94
N CYS A 1121 31.72 -4.92 5.81
CA CYS A 1121 32.22 -5.13 7.18
C CYS A 1121 31.32 -4.53 8.27
N VAL A 1122 30.87 -3.27 8.10
CA VAL A 1122 30.11 -2.55 9.13
C VAL A 1122 28.86 -1.91 8.52
N ALA A 1123 27.70 -2.10 9.15
CA ALA A 1123 26.46 -1.42 8.79
C ALA A 1123 25.96 -0.59 9.97
N TYR A 1124 25.52 0.64 9.75
CA TYR A 1124 24.83 1.47 10.73
C TYR A 1124 23.38 1.70 10.31
N LEU A 1125 22.45 1.57 11.25
CA LEU A 1125 21.04 1.90 11.06
C LEU A 1125 20.63 2.97 12.06
N ILE A 1126 20.48 4.19 11.55
CA ILE A 1126 20.03 5.36 12.30
C ILE A 1126 18.51 5.47 12.14
N HIS A 1127 17.80 5.53 13.26
CA HIS A 1127 16.34 5.65 13.25
C HIS A 1127 15.79 6.36 14.49
N SER A 1128 14.60 6.94 14.36
CA SER A 1128 13.81 7.31 15.52
C SER A 1128 13.18 6.08 16.19
N PRO A 1129 13.32 5.89 17.53
CA PRO A 1129 12.62 4.85 18.26
C PRO A 1129 11.08 4.97 18.17
N ALA A 1130 10.55 6.17 17.91
CA ALA A 1130 9.12 6.39 17.79
C ALA A 1130 8.50 5.79 16.51
N LEU A 1131 9.30 5.23 15.60
CA LEU A 1131 8.81 4.41 14.49
C LEU A 1131 8.09 3.13 14.95
N LEU A 1132 8.35 2.66 16.18
CA LEU A 1132 7.70 1.51 16.80
C LEU A 1132 6.58 1.88 17.79
N ASP A 1133 6.32 3.18 17.97
CA ASP A 1133 5.29 3.68 18.90
C ASP A 1133 3.86 3.53 18.33
N ASP A 1134 3.71 3.09 17.08
CA ASP A 1134 2.40 2.88 16.44
C ASP A 1134 2.09 1.39 16.22
N LEU A 1135 0.80 1.07 16.24
CA LEU A 1135 0.29 -0.23 15.78
C LEU A 1135 -0.22 -0.08 14.34
N PRO A 1136 0.17 -1.01 13.43
CA PRO A 1136 -0.28 -0.97 12.06
C PRO A 1136 -1.75 -1.42 11.96
N PHE A 1137 -2.37 -1.18 10.81
CA PHE A 1137 -3.77 -1.54 10.58
C PHE A 1137 -3.96 -2.93 9.97
N THR A 1138 -2.90 -3.55 9.41
CA THR A 1138 -2.95 -4.85 8.74
C THR A 1138 -2.02 -5.88 9.38
N PRO A 1139 -2.32 -7.20 9.26
CA PRO A 1139 -1.45 -8.28 9.71
C PRO A 1139 -0.04 -8.21 9.12
N GLU A 1140 0.10 -7.89 7.84
CA GLU A 1140 1.40 -7.77 7.16
C GLU A 1140 2.19 -6.58 7.72
N GLY A 1141 1.49 -5.51 8.11
CA GLY A 1141 2.07 -4.40 8.85
C GLY A 1141 2.64 -4.86 10.19
N VAL A 1142 1.93 -5.73 10.92
CA VAL A 1142 2.41 -6.30 12.21
C VAL A 1142 3.69 -7.10 12.00
N ALA A 1143 3.69 -8.03 11.04
CA ALA A 1143 4.86 -8.82 10.69
C ALA A 1143 6.07 -7.94 10.34
N ARG A 1144 5.84 -6.87 9.56
CA ARG A 1144 6.87 -5.91 9.18
C ARG A 1144 7.44 -5.15 10.37
N LEU A 1145 6.58 -4.59 11.23
CA LEU A 1145 7.03 -3.87 12.43
C LEU A 1145 7.69 -4.83 13.44
N SER A 1146 7.23 -6.07 13.55
CA SER A 1146 7.85 -7.11 14.37
C SER A 1146 9.25 -7.48 13.87
N ALA A 1147 9.41 -7.65 12.57
CA ALA A 1147 10.72 -7.86 11.95
C ALA A 1147 11.66 -6.67 12.18
N PHE A 1148 11.15 -5.43 12.08
CA PHE A 1148 11.93 -4.24 12.40
C PHE A 1148 12.30 -4.17 13.89
N ALA A 1149 11.37 -4.47 14.80
CA ALA A 1149 11.62 -4.52 16.24
C ALA A 1149 12.74 -5.51 16.61
N ARG A 1150 12.74 -6.70 15.99
CA ARG A 1150 13.85 -7.67 16.12
C ARG A 1150 15.16 -7.16 15.52
N LEU A 1151 15.10 -6.54 14.35
CA LEU A 1151 16.28 -6.02 13.66
C LEU A 1151 17.01 -4.96 14.50
N VAL A 1152 16.26 -4.11 15.21
CA VAL A 1152 16.81 -3.04 16.06
C VAL A 1152 17.03 -3.47 17.52
N GLY A 1153 16.73 -4.74 17.87
CA GLY A 1153 16.87 -5.26 19.23
C GLY A 1153 15.91 -4.63 20.25
N ALA A 1154 14.78 -4.06 19.81
CA ALA A 1154 13.79 -3.45 20.71
C ALA A 1154 12.94 -4.48 21.47
N ALA A 1155 13.02 -5.74 21.08
CA ALA A 1155 12.30 -6.87 21.64
C ALA A 1155 13.11 -7.69 22.67
N ASP A 1156 14.43 -7.43 22.76
CA ASP A 1156 15.38 -8.20 23.58
C ASP A 1156 15.53 -7.68 25.01
#